data_AF-A0A662HRW3-F1
#
_entry.id   AF-A0A662HRW3-F1
#
_cell.length_a   1.000
_cell.length_b   1.000
_cell.length_c   1.000
_cell.angle_alpha   90.00
_cell.angle_beta   90.00
_cell.angle_gamma   90.00
#
_symmetry.space_group_name_H-M   'P 1'
#
loop_
_entity.id
_entity.type
_entity.pdbx_description
1 polymer ?
#
loop_
_entity_poly.entity_id
_entity_poly.type
_entity_poly.pdbx_seq_one_letter_code
_entity_poly.pdbx_strand_id
1 'polypeptide(L)'
;MDLSILRPILLIFLLLILSLSASNAYSTPSETLIKGVVRDSVSGDPLAETLVIAFRVENKLLTLYKQTRTDKMGRFQLSIPSSDFVYLALVKDEEGSEGLDYVPVLLLIPTGKREILVEEELVPAGTVFIVVGTVLKFLSYERLVVWPILDYEIPNYDYSNYLRLIDTIKGCRELYSRLADVIMLSEGIYTLCIPANVSFTLHLTLYDHGTRVLIKHAKKYTVDKGAVLKLDLREEIMLMGTMKTVEVSIADLERELELLENAHVDVRMERGKLVQLRRVLGRIHREIRRDRYSLAGMYFKEVRKLLRDIETSLKHKRISCRYMLAILLVLSLVLSLAISSFITLIGTLKWFILSVISYLLLSTILHLHPLSTIGREYSTFFSTLFLFTLLFALSRVLKLGRKPTSTFGLALTILALSINNMKKRKIRSFIMALSIMVISLSFLTIVEVSSIAELRVEENEISRKESILSFRWIDRRAPRPNFIPLDYSVVEYLKERLSIELISIKAESLPKAWNAYLRMQELDEYPEPLGYVVREDLRVELEGILGIVPDVESKFVDLSDLISHGRFFRKHEQNGVVVSDDIALILDLSIGDEILVHVDNLRIKLIVKGILNSSRLASLIDLDGLYYTPLKLEFTTVPSTTGELKFVPIRARPVVKRLIIVNLEKAIDMGCVLSRIAILPGEPRDLSTLCKSIVEETRLDVWYIRGGKVRHYYIIESLEIIGGPEFSILLVMLSLIVALTTIGILYERKRDLSIISTLGFNPTHLWLSLSTEVWILLILPTIASIEVTMLGLPLISRIIPITLSIDTNPIWIISLLLAISIVSIISSTPIALASIKTLAPNIPFRWKFELRDLKNIALPLRLKKEEASSFLKFISSRLREEANLPIIEGSKELVVAVWDLRTEGHEKDLYLSFKISFHTSWRYFRASCKLRLYLEDRYYVLSLHVEPIDIYGFHKEHVSYHIGELMRRLVLEWAIERGVSLRERGT
;
A
#
# COMPACT_ATOMS: atom_id res chain seq x y z
N MET A 1 52.46 21.48 -7.53
CA MET A 1 51.83 22.36 -8.53
C MET A 1 52.23 21.80 -9.87
N ASP A 2 51.27 21.35 -10.68
CA ASP A 2 51.41 21.55 -12.12
C ASP A 2 50.04 21.98 -12.66
N LEU A 3 49.72 23.23 -12.29
CA LEU A 3 48.72 24.09 -12.95
C LEU A 3 49.04 24.32 -14.45
N SER A 4 50.09 23.69 -14.98
CA SER A 4 50.54 23.73 -16.37
C SER A 4 49.69 22.88 -17.31
N ILE A 5 48.94 21.88 -16.81
CA ILE A 5 48.04 21.05 -17.65
C ILE A 5 46.60 21.60 -17.67
N LEU A 6 46.16 22.29 -16.61
CA LEU A 6 44.83 22.91 -16.58
C LEU A 6 44.74 24.19 -17.42
N ARG A 7 45.85 24.93 -17.57
CA ARG A 7 45.88 26.18 -18.37
C ARG A 7 45.58 25.99 -19.87
N PRO A 8 46.15 25.02 -20.60
CA PRO A 8 45.82 24.84 -22.02
C PRO A 8 44.39 24.33 -22.21
N ILE A 9 43.87 23.49 -21.31
CA ILE A 9 42.49 22.98 -21.38
C ILE A 9 41.48 24.11 -21.09
N LEU A 10 41.75 24.96 -20.09
CA LEU A 10 40.91 26.12 -19.80
C LEU A 10 41.00 27.18 -20.91
N LEU A 11 42.18 27.36 -21.54
CA LEU A 11 42.36 28.28 -22.67
C LEU A 11 41.68 27.77 -23.95
N ILE A 12 41.69 26.47 -24.21
CA ILE A 12 40.95 25.83 -25.31
C ILE A 12 39.45 25.91 -25.05
N PHE A 13 38.99 25.74 -23.80
CA PHE A 13 37.58 25.90 -23.43
C PHE A 13 37.13 27.36 -23.51
N LEU A 14 37.98 28.33 -23.12
CA LEU A 14 37.69 29.76 -23.26
C LEU A 14 37.72 30.20 -24.73
N LEU A 15 38.64 29.67 -25.55
CA LEU A 15 38.69 29.91 -27.00
C LEU A 15 37.50 29.26 -27.72
N LEU A 16 36.99 28.11 -27.25
CA LEU A 16 35.75 27.53 -27.79
C LEU A 16 34.53 28.41 -27.45
N ILE A 17 34.45 28.95 -26.24
CA ILE A 17 33.37 29.85 -25.79
C ILE A 17 33.47 31.23 -26.48
N LEU A 18 34.68 31.72 -26.75
CA LEU A 18 34.91 32.94 -27.54
C LEU A 18 34.70 32.72 -29.05
N SER A 19 34.87 31.50 -29.56
CA SER A 19 34.53 31.16 -30.95
C SER A 19 33.02 30.93 -31.17
N LEU A 20 32.26 30.68 -30.11
CA LEU A 20 30.79 30.61 -30.15
C LEU A 20 30.09 31.97 -29.93
N SER A 21 30.83 33.05 -29.64
CA SER A 21 30.28 34.39 -29.39
C SER A 21 30.61 35.43 -30.47
N ALA A 22 31.11 34.98 -31.62
CA ALA A 22 31.23 35.79 -32.83
C ALA A 22 30.21 35.33 -33.89
N SER A 23 28.92 35.40 -33.58
CA SER A 23 27.89 35.40 -34.61
C SER A 23 27.79 36.81 -35.18
N ASN A 24 28.18 36.92 -36.45
CA ASN A 24 28.05 38.11 -37.29
C ASN A 24 26.80 38.93 -36.97
N ALA A 25 26.99 40.16 -36.50
CA ALA A 25 26.01 41.22 -36.62
C ALA A 25 25.87 41.58 -38.11
N TYR A 26 25.17 40.74 -38.86
CA TYR A 26 24.53 41.19 -40.09
C TYR A 26 23.36 42.08 -39.67
N SER A 27 23.39 43.33 -40.10
CA SER A 27 22.24 44.22 -40.05
C SER A 27 21.09 43.57 -40.83
N THR A 28 20.22 42.85 -40.14
CA THR A 28 18.97 42.37 -40.73
C THR A 28 18.10 43.60 -41.02
N PRO A 29 17.45 43.67 -42.19
CA PRO A 29 16.52 44.75 -42.49
C PRO A 29 15.44 44.82 -41.40
N SER A 30 14.96 46.02 -41.04
CA SER A 30 13.96 46.18 -39.98
C SER A 30 12.64 45.44 -40.27
N GLU A 31 12.34 45.21 -41.54
CA GLU A 31 11.21 44.40 -42.03
C GLU A 31 11.59 43.66 -43.32
N THR A 32 11.12 42.42 -43.45
CA THR A 32 11.18 41.57 -44.64
C THR A 32 9.80 41.56 -45.31
N LEU A 33 9.77 41.85 -46.61
CA LEU A 33 8.55 41.85 -47.40
C LEU A 33 8.36 40.52 -48.11
N ILE A 34 7.32 39.76 -47.74
CA ILE A 34 6.93 38.53 -48.42
C ILE A 34 5.85 38.86 -49.43
N LYS A 35 6.11 38.59 -50.71
CA LYS A 35 5.13 38.63 -51.78
C LYS A 35 4.94 37.22 -52.30
N GLY A 36 3.71 36.84 -52.58
CA GLY A 36 3.48 35.53 -53.16
C GLY A 36 2.23 35.44 -54.00
N VAL A 37 2.14 34.36 -54.76
CA VAL A 37 0.98 34.01 -55.59
C VAL A 37 0.53 32.61 -55.22
N VAL A 38 -0.76 32.46 -54.96
CA VAL A 38 -1.38 31.17 -54.67
C VAL A 38 -2.23 30.74 -55.87
N ARG A 39 -2.03 29.51 -56.34
CA ARG A 39 -2.74 28.94 -57.49
C ARG A 39 -3.39 27.59 -57.16
N ASP A 40 -4.37 27.18 -57.95
CA ASP A 40 -4.92 25.83 -57.92
C ASP A 40 -3.94 24.87 -58.60
N SER A 41 -3.60 23.74 -57.95
CA SER A 41 -2.63 22.77 -58.49
C SER A 41 -3.14 21.96 -59.69
N VAL A 42 -4.45 21.91 -59.90
CA VAL A 42 -5.10 21.13 -60.97
C VAL A 42 -5.47 22.02 -62.15
N SER A 43 -6.07 23.19 -61.90
CA SER A 43 -6.47 24.11 -62.97
C SER A 43 -5.41 25.14 -63.34
N GLY A 44 -4.46 25.43 -62.43
CA GLY A 44 -3.44 26.47 -62.61
C GLY A 44 -3.96 27.91 -62.42
N ASP A 45 -5.24 28.06 -62.06
CA ASP A 45 -5.88 29.37 -61.91
C ASP A 45 -5.44 30.06 -60.61
N PRO A 46 -5.37 31.41 -60.59
CA PRO A 46 -5.06 32.16 -59.38
C PRO A 46 -6.20 32.06 -58.34
N LEU A 47 -5.87 31.73 -57.09
CA LEU A 47 -6.85 31.57 -56.00
C LEU A 47 -7.07 32.87 -55.23
N ALA A 48 -8.23 33.49 -55.43
CA ALA A 48 -8.64 34.72 -54.75
C ALA A 48 -9.17 34.46 -53.34
N GLU A 49 -8.98 35.43 -52.43
CA GLU A 49 -9.42 35.40 -51.03
C GLU A 49 -8.87 34.26 -50.16
N THR A 50 -7.74 33.65 -50.55
CA THR A 50 -7.00 32.70 -49.72
C THR A 50 -6.46 33.41 -48.48
N LEU A 51 -6.75 32.86 -47.29
CA LEU A 51 -6.27 33.37 -46.02
C LEU A 51 -4.80 32.98 -45.83
N VAL A 52 -3.93 33.98 -45.66
CA VAL A 52 -2.50 33.82 -45.40
C VAL A 52 -2.20 34.29 -43.99
N ILE A 53 -1.71 33.38 -43.14
CA ILE A 53 -1.43 33.64 -41.73
C ILE A 53 0.05 33.44 -41.47
N ALA A 54 0.70 34.44 -40.88
CA ALA A 54 2.09 34.38 -40.47
C ALA A 54 2.25 34.13 -38.97
N PHE A 55 3.04 33.13 -38.61
CA PHE A 55 3.42 32.81 -37.23
C PHE A 55 4.91 33.06 -37.00
N ARG A 56 5.21 33.60 -35.81
CA ARG A 56 6.56 33.84 -35.32
C ARG A 56 6.87 32.88 -34.17
N VAL A 57 8.13 32.47 -34.04
CA VAL A 57 8.59 31.72 -32.87
C VAL A 57 9.11 32.69 -31.81
N GLU A 58 8.41 32.81 -30.69
CA GLU A 58 8.82 33.59 -29.51
C GLU A 58 8.90 32.65 -28.30
N ASN A 59 10.06 32.62 -27.60
CA ASN A 59 10.28 31.76 -26.42
C ASN A 59 9.92 30.27 -26.63
N LYS A 60 10.25 29.70 -27.80
CA LYS A 60 9.90 28.33 -28.23
C LYS A 60 8.39 28.07 -28.44
N LEU A 61 7.56 29.11 -28.49
CA LEU A 61 6.12 29.04 -28.80
C LEU A 61 5.82 29.76 -30.12
N LEU A 62 4.87 29.25 -30.90
CA LEU A 62 4.40 29.89 -32.12
C LEU A 62 3.30 30.89 -31.79
N THR A 63 3.56 32.17 -32.03
CA THR A 63 2.60 33.27 -31.82
C THR A 63 2.14 33.81 -33.17
N LEU A 64 0.83 34.07 -33.30
CA LEU A 64 0.26 34.67 -34.51
C LEU A 64 0.74 36.11 -34.64
N TYR A 65 1.33 36.44 -35.78
CA TYR A 65 1.93 37.76 -36.01
C TYR A 65 1.03 38.64 -36.88
N LYS A 66 0.63 38.16 -38.07
CA LYS A 66 -0.16 38.94 -39.04
C LYS A 66 -0.95 38.03 -39.97
N GLN A 67 -2.10 38.49 -40.44
CA GLN A 67 -2.94 37.77 -41.42
C GLN A 67 -3.34 38.69 -42.57
N THR A 68 -3.45 38.14 -43.79
CA THR A 68 -3.95 38.84 -44.98
C THR A 68 -4.76 37.89 -45.87
N ARG A 69 -5.41 38.41 -46.92
CA ARG A 69 -6.09 37.62 -47.95
C ARG A 69 -5.49 37.89 -49.33
N THR A 70 -5.50 36.90 -50.22
CA THR A 70 -5.07 37.09 -51.61
C THR A 70 -6.05 37.93 -52.42
N ASP A 71 -5.52 38.71 -53.37
CA ASP A 71 -6.32 39.48 -54.32
C ASP A 71 -6.96 38.61 -55.42
N LYS A 72 -7.71 39.22 -56.36
CA LYS A 72 -8.36 38.52 -57.48
C LYS A 72 -7.39 37.80 -58.43
N MET A 73 -6.09 38.10 -58.35
CA MET A 73 -5.02 37.44 -59.10
C MET A 73 -4.22 36.47 -58.23
N GLY A 74 -4.72 36.11 -57.05
CA GLY A 74 -4.09 35.18 -56.12
C GLY A 74 -2.86 35.73 -55.41
N ARG A 75 -2.59 37.03 -55.49
CA ARG A 75 -1.37 37.66 -54.94
C ARG A 75 -1.59 38.13 -53.51
N PHE A 76 -0.59 37.95 -52.65
CA PHE A 76 -0.56 38.50 -51.30
C PHE A 76 0.75 39.23 -51.02
N GLN A 77 0.69 40.16 -50.07
CA GLN A 77 1.86 40.90 -49.60
C GLN A 77 1.79 41.06 -48.07
N LEU A 78 2.85 40.63 -47.38
CA LEU A 78 3.00 40.70 -45.92
C LEU A 78 4.35 41.32 -45.56
N SER A 79 4.33 42.38 -44.75
CA SER A 79 5.55 42.91 -44.11
C SER A 79 5.68 42.31 -42.71
N ILE A 80 6.82 41.67 -42.44
CA ILE A 80 7.11 40.92 -41.21
C ILE A 80 8.53 41.28 -40.73
N PRO A 81 8.77 41.52 -39.43
CA PRO A 81 10.09 41.85 -38.89
C PRO A 81 11.05 40.68 -39.10
N SER A 82 12.30 41.00 -39.41
CA SER A 82 13.29 40.00 -39.79
C SER A 82 13.68 39.12 -38.59
N SER A 83 13.20 37.87 -38.60
CA SER A 83 13.63 36.79 -37.70
C SER A 83 14.46 35.74 -38.45
N ASP A 84 14.93 34.67 -37.79
CA ASP A 84 15.63 33.59 -38.48
C ASP A 84 14.68 32.83 -39.43
N PHE A 85 13.46 32.52 -38.96
CA PHE A 85 12.42 31.86 -39.76
C PHE A 85 11.01 32.31 -39.37
N VAL A 86 10.09 32.29 -40.34
CA VAL A 86 8.66 32.56 -40.16
C VAL A 86 7.86 31.41 -40.77
N TYR A 87 6.79 31.00 -40.11
CA TYR A 87 5.86 30.02 -40.66
C TYR A 87 4.69 30.74 -41.35
N LEU A 88 4.42 30.43 -42.60
CA LEU A 88 3.21 30.88 -43.31
C LEU A 88 2.22 29.72 -43.44
N ALA A 89 1.01 29.87 -42.91
CA ALA A 89 -0.11 28.98 -43.23
C ALA A 89 -1.00 29.59 -44.31
N LEU A 90 -1.33 28.80 -45.32
CA LEU A 90 -2.25 29.13 -46.40
C LEU A 90 -3.52 28.30 -46.23
N VAL A 91 -4.68 28.94 -46.12
CA VAL A 91 -5.99 28.29 -45.96
C VAL A 91 -6.99 28.91 -46.93
N LYS A 92 -7.68 28.08 -47.73
CA LYS A 92 -8.73 28.53 -48.65
C LYS A 92 -9.97 27.67 -48.48
N ASP A 93 -11.11 28.35 -48.40
CA ASP A 93 -12.45 27.78 -48.37
C ASP A 93 -13.33 28.59 -49.34
N GLU A 94 -14.22 27.95 -50.10
CA GLU A 94 -15.16 28.62 -51.01
C GLU A 94 -16.52 28.83 -50.31
N GLU A 95 -17.15 29.99 -50.52
CA GLU A 95 -18.44 30.27 -49.87
C GLU A 95 -19.54 29.36 -50.42
N GLY A 96 -20.03 28.42 -49.59
CA GLY A 96 -21.14 27.52 -49.91
C GLY A 96 -20.81 26.03 -49.91
N SER A 97 -19.54 25.64 -49.70
CA SER A 97 -19.13 24.25 -49.45
C SER A 97 -19.40 23.84 -48.00
N GLU A 98 -19.68 22.55 -47.77
CA GLU A 98 -19.89 22.02 -46.40
C GLU A 98 -18.56 21.73 -45.67
N GLY A 99 -17.45 21.62 -46.40
CA GLY A 99 -16.12 21.32 -45.88
C GLY A 99 -15.03 22.02 -46.68
N LEU A 100 -13.78 21.97 -46.20
CA LEU A 100 -12.64 22.66 -46.81
C LEU A 100 -12.37 22.20 -48.25
N ASP A 101 -12.38 23.16 -49.18
CA ASP A 101 -12.16 22.95 -50.61
C ASP A 101 -10.69 22.74 -51.00
N TYR A 102 -9.74 23.12 -50.16
CA TYR A 102 -8.29 22.99 -50.41
C TYR A 102 -7.53 22.53 -49.16
N VAL A 103 -6.44 21.77 -49.34
CA VAL A 103 -5.64 21.31 -48.20
C VAL A 103 -4.81 22.46 -47.63
N PRO A 104 -4.89 22.74 -46.32
CA PRO A 104 -4.04 23.75 -45.68
C PRO A 104 -2.55 23.41 -45.77
N VAL A 105 -1.71 24.41 -46.11
CA VAL A 105 -0.26 24.23 -46.25
C VAL A 105 0.49 25.11 -45.24
N LEU A 106 1.57 24.57 -44.66
CA LEU A 106 2.49 25.29 -43.77
C LEU A 106 3.88 25.37 -44.38
N LEU A 107 4.37 26.59 -44.57
CA LEU A 107 5.66 26.87 -45.20
C LEU A 107 6.60 27.50 -44.19
N LEU A 108 7.84 27.00 -44.13
CA LEU A 108 8.90 27.60 -43.33
C LEU A 108 9.74 28.50 -44.23
N ILE A 109 9.69 29.81 -43.99
CA ILE A 109 10.39 30.80 -44.80
C ILE A 109 11.54 31.42 -44.00
N PRO A 110 12.79 31.36 -44.50
CA PRO A 110 13.91 32.06 -43.87
C PRO A 110 13.82 33.57 -44.15
N THR A 111 13.69 34.40 -43.10
CA THR A 111 13.48 35.86 -43.23
C THR A 111 14.79 36.66 -43.25
N GLY A 112 15.73 36.23 -44.10
CA GLY A 112 17.07 36.84 -44.25
C GLY A 112 17.25 37.83 -45.40
N LYS A 113 16.24 38.02 -46.27
CA LYS A 113 16.29 38.88 -47.47
C LYS A 113 15.23 39.98 -47.37
N ARG A 114 15.48 41.17 -47.93
CA ARG A 114 14.52 42.31 -47.94
C ARG A 114 13.18 41.96 -48.61
N GLU A 115 13.21 41.11 -49.64
CA GLU A 115 12.02 40.68 -50.38
C GLU A 115 12.12 39.17 -50.69
N ILE A 116 11.03 38.44 -50.45
CA ILE A 116 10.94 37.00 -50.69
C ILE A 116 9.69 36.76 -51.56
N LEU A 117 9.89 36.06 -52.67
CA LEU A 117 8.82 35.61 -53.56
C LEU A 117 8.44 34.18 -53.23
N VAL A 118 7.15 33.95 -52.97
CA VAL A 118 6.57 32.65 -52.62
C VAL A 118 5.53 32.27 -53.67
N GLU A 119 5.78 31.22 -54.44
CA GLU A 119 4.79 30.68 -55.39
C GLU A 119 4.37 29.31 -54.89
N GLU A 120 3.06 29.17 -54.62
CA GLU A 120 2.53 27.98 -53.95
C GLU A 120 1.23 27.55 -54.61
N GLU A 121 1.07 26.24 -54.73
CA GLU A 121 -0.09 25.61 -55.34
C GLU A 121 -0.89 24.89 -54.25
N LEU A 122 -2.16 25.25 -54.08
CA LEU A 122 -3.06 24.57 -53.16
C LEU A 122 -3.76 23.43 -53.89
N VAL A 123 -3.73 22.26 -53.26
CA VAL A 123 -4.37 21.05 -53.78
C VAL A 123 -5.86 21.04 -53.40
N PRO A 124 -6.79 20.83 -54.35
CA PRO A 124 -8.20 20.64 -54.05
C PRO A 124 -8.42 19.50 -53.07
N ALA A 125 -9.31 19.68 -52.09
CA ALA A 125 -9.52 18.77 -50.98
C ALA A 125 -11.01 18.56 -50.68
N GLY A 126 -11.27 17.46 -49.98
CA GLY A 126 -12.51 17.24 -49.24
C GLY A 126 -12.20 16.97 -47.77
N THR A 127 -13.21 17.15 -46.92
CA THR A 127 -13.06 17.05 -45.46
C THR A 127 -13.63 15.73 -44.95
N VAL A 128 -12.84 15.00 -44.16
CA VAL A 128 -13.28 13.78 -43.48
C VAL A 128 -13.44 14.06 -41.99
N PHE A 129 -14.67 13.90 -41.48
CA PHE A 129 -14.96 13.96 -40.06
C PHE A 129 -15.01 12.55 -39.49
N ILE A 130 -14.05 12.22 -38.64
CA ILE A 130 -14.05 10.95 -37.91
C ILE A 130 -14.68 11.19 -36.54
N VAL A 131 -15.87 10.66 -36.34
CA VAL A 131 -16.58 10.72 -35.06
C VAL A 131 -15.98 9.70 -34.12
N VAL A 132 -15.38 10.18 -33.04
CA VAL A 132 -14.82 9.32 -31.98
C VAL A 132 -15.51 9.59 -30.63
N GLY A 133 -16.00 10.83 -30.42
CA GLY A 133 -16.74 11.24 -29.23
C GLY A 133 -15.92 11.09 -27.95
N THR A 134 -16.58 10.78 -26.84
CA THR A 134 -16.00 10.57 -25.51
C THR A 134 -15.31 9.20 -25.34
N VAL A 135 -15.41 8.32 -26.34
CA VAL A 135 -14.92 6.92 -26.30
C VAL A 135 -13.44 6.82 -25.93
N LEU A 136 -12.58 7.72 -26.43
CA LEU A 136 -11.14 7.69 -26.10
C LEU A 136 -10.88 7.96 -24.61
N LYS A 137 -11.66 8.85 -24.00
CA LYS A 137 -11.57 9.16 -22.56
C LYS A 137 -11.98 7.95 -21.72
N PHE A 138 -13.04 7.24 -22.13
CA PHE A 138 -13.49 6.01 -21.49
C PHE A 138 -12.47 4.87 -21.55
N LEU A 139 -11.81 4.75 -22.70
CA LEU A 139 -10.81 3.73 -22.95
C LEU A 139 -9.43 4.14 -22.41
N SER A 140 -9.29 5.28 -21.71
CA SER A 140 -8.04 5.78 -21.14
C SER A 140 -6.85 5.85 -22.12
N TYR A 141 -7.09 6.01 -23.42
CA TYR A 141 -6.01 6.24 -24.37
C TYR A 141 -5.62 7.72 -24.34
N GLU A 142 -4.31 8.00 -24.27
CA GLU A 142 -3.79 9.37 -24.19
C GLU A 142 -3.98 10.12 -25.52
N ARG A 143 -3.75 9.42 -26.63
CA ARG A 143 -3.80 10.00 -27.97
C ARG A 143 -4.27 8.97 -28.99
N LEU A 144 -5.16 9.39 -29.87
CA LEU A 144 -5.45 8.72 -31.13
C LEU A 144 -4.75 9.49 -32.23
N VAL A 145 -3.96 8.79 -33.04
CA VAL A 145 -3.37 9.35 -34.26
C VAL A 145 -3.97 8.63 -35.44
N VAL A 146 -4.58 9.40 -36.35
CA VAL A 146 -5.16 8.87 -37.58
C VAL A 146 -4.25 9.22 -38.75
N TRP A 147 -3.79 8.22 -39.46
CA TRP A 147 -2.94 8.33 -40.63
C TRP A 147 -3.71 7.88 -41.87
N PRO A 148 -4.05 8.78 -42.81
CA PRO A 148 -4.54 8.37 -44.12
C PRO A 148 -3.36 7.90 -44.97
N ILE A 149 -3.51 6.73 -45.59
CA ILE A 149 -2.59 6.21 -46.59
C ILE A 149 -3.25 6.39 -47.94
N LEU A 150 -2.69 7.30 -48.74
CA LEU A 150 -3.13 7.58 -50.10
C LEU A 150 -2.60 6.48 -51.04
N ASP A 151 -3.43 6.01 -51.97
CA ASP A 151 -3.02 5.00 -52.95
C ASP A 151 -2.08 5.58 -54.04
N TYR A 152 -2.01 6.91 -54.16
CA TYR A 152 -1.23 7.62 -55.17
C TYR A 152 -0.52 8.83 -54.53
N GLU A 153 0.77 9.01 -54.83
CA GLU A 153 1.54 10.20 -54.44
C GLU A 153 1.17 11.36 -55.36
N ILE A 154 0.74 12.48 -54.80
CA ILE A 154 0.44 13.68 -55.57
C ILE A 154 1.77 14.35 -55.95
N PRO A 155 2.04 14.60 -57.24
CA PRO A 155 3.26 15.28 -57.67
C PRO A 155 3.38 16.63 -56.96
N ASN A 156 4.57 16.95 -56.45
CA ASN A 156 4.88 18.21 -55.77
C ASN A 156 4.11 18.49 -54.46
N TYR A 157 3.47 17.50 -53.83
CA TYR A 157 2.76 17.70 -52.56
C TYR A 157 3.13 16.65 -51.50
N ASP A 158 3.73 17.10 -50.39
CA ASP A 158 4.03 16.26 -49.22
C ASP A 158 2.94 16.41 -48.14
N TYR A 159 2.07 15.40 -48.04
CA TYR A 159 1.00 15.34 -47.03
C TYR A 159 1.53 15.38 -45.58
N SER A 160 2.81 15.04 -45.36
CA SER A 160 3.46 15.15 -44.04
C SER A 160 3.50 16.59 -43.52
N ASN A 161 3.54 17.58 -44.41
CA ASN A 161 3.54 19.00 -44.04
C ASN A 161 2.18 19.44 -43.46
N TYR A 162 1.08 18.93 -44.02
CA TYR A 162 -0.26 19.12 -43.48
C TYR A 162 -0.41 18.47 -42.09
N LEU A 163 0.11 17.25 -41.90
CA LEU A 163 0.08 16.58 -40.60
C LEU A 163 0.92 17.32 -39.54
N ARG A 164 2.08 17.86 -39.93
CA ARG A 164 2.89 18.75 -39.06
C ARG A 164 2.14 20.03 -38.69
N LEU A 165 1.40 20.62 -39.62
CA LEU A 165 0.56 21.80 -39.35
C LEU A 165 -0.50 21.48 -38.30
N ILE A 166 -1.25 20.39 -38.44
CA ILE A 166 -2.25 19.98 -37.44
C ILE A 166 -1.60 19.74 -36.07
N ASP A 167 -0.49 19.01 -36.01
CA ASP A 167 0.19 18.70 -34.75
C ASP A 167 0.73 19.98 -34.08
N THR A 168 1.18 20.95 -34.87
CA THR A 168 1.62 22.26 -34.39
C THR A 168 0.47 23.09 -33.83
N ILE A 169 -0.69 23.09 -34.49
CA ILE A 169 -1.91 23.78 -34.02
C ILE A 169 -2.44 23.12 -32.74
N LYS A 170 -2.50 21.79 -32.68
CA LYS A 170 -2.95 21.04 -31.50
C LYS A 170 -2.00 21.20 -30.30
N GLY A 171 -0.70 21.41 -30.55
CA GLY A 171 0.31 21.64 -29.52
C GLY A 171 0.26 23.03 -28.87
N CYS A 172 -0.46 24.00 -29.45
CA CYS A 172 -0.52 25.38 -28.96
C CYS A 172 -1.97 25.83 -28.70
N ARG A 173 -2.32 25.99 -27.42
CA ARG A 173 -3.70 26.27 -26.97
C ARG A 173 -4.28 27.58 -27.50
N GLU A 174 -3.43 28.59 -27.72
CA GLU A 174 -3.80 29.91 -28.26
C GLU A 174 -4.04 29.88 -29.79
N LEU A 175 -3.34 29.01 -30.51
CA LEU A 175 -3.58 28.78 -31.94
C LEU A 175 -4.84 27.94 -32.17
N TYR A 176 -5.05 26.92 -31.34
CA TYR A 176 -6.25 26.09 -31.39
C TYR A 176 -7.53 26.93 -31.23
N SER A 177 -7.61 27.82 -30.24
CA SER A 177 -8.81 28.63 -30.00
C SER A 177 -9.17 29.63 -31.12
N ARG A 178 -8.21 29.98 -31.99
CA ARG A 178 -8.41 30.94 -33.08
C ARG A 178 -8.55 30.30 -34.46
N LEU A 179 -7.94 29.13 -34.68
CA LEU A 179 -7.94 28.42 -35.96
C LEU A 179 -8.86 27.20 -35.97
N ALA A 180 -9.41 26.79 -34.82
CA ALA A 180 -10.32 25.66 -34.75
C ALA A 180 -11.55 25.86 -35.64
N ASP A 181 -12.17 27.04 -35.61
CA ASP A 181 -13.34 27.33 -36.44
C ASP A 181 -12.98 27.40 -37.94
N VAL A 182 -11.78 27.90 -38.27
CA VAL A 182 -11.30 28.08 -39.65
C VAL A 182 -10.91 26.74 -40.31
N ILE A 183 -10.44 25.76 -39.51
CA ILE A 183 -10.03 24.44 -39.99
C ILE A 183 -11.08 23.37 -39.62
N MET A 184 -12.27 23.79 -39.16
CA MET A 184 -13.37 22.93 -38.74
C MET A 184 -12.97 21.85 -37.72
N LEU A 185 -12.11 22.19 -36.76
CA LEU A 185 -11.72 21.31 -35.65
C LEU A 185 -12.75 21.41 -34.52
N SER A 186 -13.33 20.28 -34.13
CA SER A 186 -14.29 20.20 -33.02
C SER A 186 -13.87 19.15 -31.99
N GLU A 187 -14.21 19.38 -30.72
CA GLU A 187 -13.90 18.41 -29.65
C GLU A 187 -14.65 17.09 -29.87
N GLY A 188 -13.92 15.96 -29.88
CA GLY A 188 -14.50 14.63 -30.08
C GLY A 188 -14.66 14.20 -31.54
N ILE A 189 -14.33 15.07 -32.51
CA ILE A 189 -14.32 14.75 -33.94
C ILE A 189 -12.91 15.00 -34.48
N TYR A 190 -12.32 14.00 -35.12
CA TYR A 190 -11.03 14.13 -35.79
C TYR A 190 -11.26 14.59 -37.24
N THR A 191 -10.92 15.83 -37.54
CA THR A 191 -10.99 16.41 -38.88
C THR A 191 -9.72 16.13 -39.66
N LEU A 192 -9.84 15.58 -40.88
CA LEU A 192 -8.75 15.35 -41.83
C LEU A 192 -9.14 15.91 -43.20
N CYS A 193 -8.34 16.82 -43.75
CA CYS A 193 -8.44 17.27 -45.13
C CYS A 193 -7.68 16.28 -46.03
N ILE A 194 -8.37 15.69 -46.99
CA ILE A 194 -7.79 14.72 -47.91
C ILE A 194 -7.92 15.26 -49.33
N PRO A 195 -6.88 15.12 -50.19
CA PRO A 195 -6.96 15.54 -51.57
C PRO A 195 -8.16 14.96 -52.32
N ALA A 196 -8.83 15.79 -53.10
CA ALA A 196 -10.07 15.46 -53.80
C ALA A 196 -9.84 14.34 -54.85
N ASN A 197 -10.81 13.44 -54.99
CA ASN A 197 -10.81 12.33 -55.94
C ASN A 197 -9.66 11.31 -55.78
N VAL A 198 -8.94 11.33 -54.66
CA VAL A 198 -7.87 10.35 -54.35
C VAL A 198 -8.42 9.26 -53.44
N SER A 199 -8.17 7.99 -53.78
CA SER A 199 -8.54 6.86 -52.91
C SER A 199 -7.56 6.72 -51.75
N PHE A 200 -8.10 6.55 -50.54
CA PHE A 200 -7.30 6.41 -49.32
C PHE A 200 -7.83 5.32 -48.39
N THR A 201 -6.93 4.82 -47.54
CA THR A 201 -7.23 3.93 -46.41
C THR A 201 -6.83 4.60 -45.09
N LEU A 202 -7.41 4.19 -43.97
CA LEU A 202 -7.14 4.81 -42.66
C LEU A 202 -6.38 3.84 -41.75
N HIS A 203 -5.26 4.31 -41.20
CA HIS A 203 -4.52 3.63 -40.13
C HIS A 203 -4.69 4.40 -38.83
N LEU A 204 -5.32 3.79 -37.85
CA LEU A 204 -5.54 4.36 -36.53
C LEU A 204 -4.47 3.82 -35.57
N THR A 205 -3.75 4.70 -34.89
CA THR A 205 -2.79 4.32 -33.84
C THR A 205 -3.26 4.86 -32.51
N LEU A 206 -3.56 3.95 -31.58
CA LEU A 206 -3.94 4.26 -30.20
C LEU A 206 -2.69 4.19 -29.31
N TYR A 207 -2.45 5.21 -28.50
CA TYR A 207 -1.35 5.27 -27.53
C TYR A 207 -1.88 5.11 -26.10
N ASP A 208 -1.36 4.11 -25.38
CA ASP A 208 -1.67 3.84 -23.96
C ASP A 208 -0.35 3.65 -23.19
N HIS A 209 0.07 4.67 -22.43
CA HIS A 209 1.22 4.64 -21.51
C HIS A 209 2.47 3.87 -22.02
N GLY A 210 2.90 4.17 -23.26
CA GLY A 210 4.07 3.56 -23.90
C GLY A 210 3.80 2.35 -24.79
N THR A 211 2.58 1.82 -24.79
CA THR A 211 2.12 0.80 -25.74
C THR A 211 1.36 1.44 -26.91
N ARG A 212 1.55 0.89 -28.12
CA ARG A 212 0.90 1.35 -29.36
C ARG A 212 0.05 0.24 -29.96
N VAL A 213 -1.22 0.51 -30.22
CA VAL A 213 -2.12 -0.40 -30.92
C VAL A 213 -2.44 0.17 -32.30
N LEU A 214 -2.01 -0.54 -33.34
CA LEU A 214 -2.28 -0.17 -34.73
C LEU A 214 -3.53 -0.91 -35.23
N ILE A 215 -4.54 -0.16 -35.66
CA ILE A 215 -5.75 -0.66 -36.32
C ILE A 215 -5.66 -0.24 -37.79
N LYS A 216 -5.69 -1.23 -38.69
CA LYS A 216 -5.73 -0.99 -40.13
C LYS A 216 -7.18 -1.06 -40.60
N HIS A 217 -7.74 0.07 -40.99
CA HIS A 217 -9.06 0.12 -41.60
C HIS A 217 -8.94 -0.15 -43.10
N ALA A 218 -9.34 -1.36 -43.51
CA ALA A 218 -9.10 -1.86 -44.86
C ALA A 218 -10.06 -1.27 -45.92
N LYS A 219 -11.09 -0.51 -45.51
CA LYS A 219 -12.06 0.07 -46.43
C LYS A 219 -11.46 1.29 -47.13
N LYS A 220 -11.59 1.33 -48.45
CA LYS A 220 -11.17 2.46 -49.29
C LYS A 220 -12.29 3.49 -49.38
N TYR A 221 -11.90 4.76 -49.30
CA TYR A 221 -12.79 5.90 -49.42
C TYR A 221 -12.27 6.90 -50.46
N THR A 222 -13.17 7.67 -51.03
CA THR A 222 -12.91 8.79 -51.94
C THR A 222 -13.79 9.96 -51.52
N VAL A 223 -13.29 11.19 -51.64
CA VAL A 223 -14.05 12.41 -51.30
C VAL A 223 -13.88 13.42 -52.42
N ASP A 224 -14.97 14.05 -52.82
CA ASP A 224 -15.00 15.08 -53.86
C ASP A 224 -14.56 16.44 -53.28
N LYS A 225 -14.19 17.38 -54.16
CA LYS A 225 -13.79 18.74 -53.74
C LYS A 225 -14.91 19.42 -52.93
N GLY A 226 -14.58 19.97 -51.76
CA GLY A 226 -15.54 20.68 -50.88
C GLY A 226 -16.57 19.80 -50.18
N ALA A 227 -16.54 18.48 -50.44
CA ALA A 227 -17.49 17.53 -49.86
C ALA A 227 -17.03 17.08 -48.46
N VAL A 228 -18.01 16.70 -47.63
CA VAL A 228 -17.78 16.20 -46.27
C VAL A 228 -18.11 14.71 -46.18
N LEU A 229 -17.13 13.90 -45.78
CA LEU A 229 -17.33 12.49 -45.46
C LEU A 229 -17.33 12.29 -43.94
N LYS A 230 -18.48 11.90 -43.37
CA LYS A 230 -18.60 11.56 -41.95
C LYS A 230 -18.38 10.05 -41.75
N LEU A 231 -17.36 9.69 -40.99
CA LEU A 231 -17.02 8.32 -40.62
C LEU A 231 -17.18 8.12 -39.12
N ASP A 232 -18.03 7.19 -38.71
CA ASP A 232 -18.11 6.74 -37.33
C ASP A 232 -17.21 5.52 -37.14
N LEU A 233 -16.09 5.70 -36.43
CA LEU A 233 -15.11 4.63 -36.19
C LEU A 233 -15.14 4.15 -34.73
N ARG A 234 -16.15 4.54 -33.94
CA ARG A 234 -16.26 4.17 -32.52
C ARG A 234 -16.33 2.66 -32.32
N GLU A 235 -17.12 1.97 -33.14
CA GLU A 235 -17.23 0.51 -33.12
C GLU A 235 -15.89 -0.16 -33.41
N GLU A 236 -15.19 0.25 -34.47
CA GLU A 236 -13.90 -0.31 -34.86
C GLU A 236 -12.81 -0.09 -33.81
N ILE A 237 -12.74 1.10 -33.23
CA ILE A 237 -11.79 1.43 -32.15
C ILE A 237 -12.02 0.54 -30.93
N MET A 238 -13.28 0.27 -30.58
CA MET A 238 -13.62 -0.61 -29.46
C MET A 238 -13.32 -2.08 -29.75
N LEU A 239 -13.80 -2.60 -30.88
CA LEU A 239 -13.70 -4.02 -31.22
C LEU A 239 -12.29 -4.43 -31.69
N MET A 240 -11.71 -3.73 -32.67
CA MET A 240 -10.42 -4.10 -33.26
C MET A 240 -9.23 -3.69 -32.39
N GLY A 241 -9.35 -2.57 -31.67
CA GLY A 241 -8.29 -2.03 -30.82
C GLY A 241 -8.31 -2.61 -29.41
N THR A 242 -9.32 -2.22 -28.64
CA THR A 242 -9.32 -2.48 -27.19
C THR A 242 -9.73 -3.91 -26.86
N MET A 243 -10.80 -4.42 -27.48
CA MET A 243 -11.32 -5.75 -27.16
C MET A 243 -10.32 -6.85 -27.49
N LYS A 244 -9.65 -6.77 -28.65
CA LYS A 244 -8.59 -7.70 -29.03
C LYS A 244 -7.42 -7.72 -28.04
N THR A 245 -7.01 -6.55 -27.55
CA THR A 245 -5.94 -6.44 -26.55
C THR A 245 -6.36 -7.11 -25.24
N VAL A 246 -7.60 -6.85 -24.81
CA VAL A 246 -8.18 -7.45 -23.60
C VAL A 246 -8.31 -8.97 -23.76
N GLU A 247 -8.72 -9.49 -24.91
CA GLU A 247 -8.83 -10.92 -25.20
C GLU A 247 -7.47 -11.63 -25.13
N VAL A 248 -6.40 -11.00 -25.66
CA VAL A 248 -5.03 -11.53 -25.54
C VAL A 248 -4.61 -11.61 -24.09
N SER A 249 -4.82 -10.53 -23.31
CA SER A 249 -4.53 -10.53 -21.88
C SER A 249 -5.33 -11.59 -21.11
N ILE A 250 -6.58 -11.84 -21.46
CA ILE A 250 -7.40 -12.90 -20.85
C ILE A 250 -6.85 -14.28 -21.18
N ALA A 251 -6.43 -14.51 -22.43
CA ALA A 251 -5.84 -15.79 -22.82
C ALA A 251 -4.54 -16.07 -22.05
N ASP A 252 -3.72 -15.04 -21.82
CA ASP A 252 -2.51 -15.17 -21.01
C ASP A 252 -2.83 -15.41 -19.52
N LEU A 253 -3.84 -14.72 -18.98
CA LEU A 253 -4.35 -14.96 -17.62
C LEU A 253 -4.92 -16.37 -17.44
N GLU A 254 -5.64 -16.89 -18.44
CA GLU A 254 -6.19 -18.24 -18.43
C GLU A 254 -5.08 -19.30 -18.41
N ARG A 255 -4.04 -19.12 -19.22
CA ARG A 255 -2.85 -19.98 -19.17
C ARG A 255 -2.19 -19.94 -17.79
N GLU A 256 -2.04 -18.76 -17.19
CA GLU A 256 -1.44 -18.63 -15.86
C GLU A 256 -2.31 -19.27 -14.77
N LEU A 257 -3.63 -19.12 -14.84
CA LEU A 257 -4.58 -19.78 -13.94
C LEU A 257 -4.52 -21.30 -14.07
N GLU A 258 -4.51 -21.83 -15.29
CA GLU A 258 -4.38 -23.27 -15.53
C GLU A 258 -3.06 -23.82 -14.96
N LEU A 259 -1.96 -23.08 -15.07
CA LEU A 259 -0.68 -23.48 -14.46
C LEU A 259 -0.79 -23.56 -12.92
N LEU A 260 -1.48 -22.60 -12.29
CA LEU A 260 -1.69 -22.59 -10.84
C LEU A 260 -2.66 -23.69 -10.37
N GLU A 261 -3.72 -23.95 -11.13
CA GLU A 261 -4.68 -25.03 -10.85
C GLU A 261 -4.04 -26.41 -11.00
N ASN A 262 -3.22 -26.60 -12.04
CA ASN A 262 -2.42 -27.82 -12.19
C ASN A 262 -1.44 -27.98 -11.01
N ALA A 263 -1.00 -26.86 -10.43
CA ALA A 263 -0.23 -26.85 -9.20
C ALA A 263 -1.06 -26.98 -7.92
N HIS A 264 -2.38 -27.17 -8.04
CA HIS A 264 -3.36 -27.31 -6.95
C HIS A 264 -3.40 -26.10 -6.02
N VAL A 265 -2.97 -24.93 -6.51
CA VAL A 265 -3.08 -23.65 -5.80
C VAL A 265 -4.53 -23.19 -5.86
N ASP A 266 -5.07 -22.72 -4.75
CA ASP A 266 -6.40 -22.11 -4.76
C ASP A 266 -6.41 -20.86 -5.62
N VAL A 267 -7.24 -20.87 -6.67
CA VAL A 267 -7.48 -19.72 -7.57
C VAL A 267 -8.97 -19.53 -7.87
N ARG A 268 -9.85 -20.08 -7.01
CA ARG A 268 -11.31 -20.01 -7.19
C ARG A 268 -11.81 -18.58 -7.30
N MET A 269 -11.27 -17.68 -6.47
CA MET A 269 -11.59 -16.25 -6.50
C MET A 269 -11.24 -15.60 -7.84
N GLU A 270 -10.04 -15.86 -8.37
CA GLU A 270 -9.59 -15.34 -9.66
C GLU A 270 -10.41 -15.94 -10.81
N ARG A 271 -10.76 -17.23 -10.72
CA ARG A 271 -11.65 -17.88 -11.70
C ARG A 271 -13.05 -17.27 -11.67
N GLY A 272 -13.58 -16.98 -10.49
CA GLY A 272 -14.84 -16.25 -10.32
C GLY A 272 -14.79 -14.85 -10.95
N LYS A 273 -13.71 -14.11 -10.71
CA LYS A 273 -13.46 -12.79 -11.33
C LYS A 273 -13.31 -12.90 -12.85
N LEU A 274 -12.66 -13.94 -13.37
CA LEU A 274 -12.50 -14.20 -14.79
C LEU A 274 -13.86 -14.50 -15.46
N VAL A 275 -14.73 -15.28 -14.80
CA VAL A 275 -16.11 -15.53 -15.26
C VAL A 275 -16.92 -14.24 -15.25
N GLN A 276 -16.80 -13.42 -14.20
CA GLN A 276 -17.41 -12.09 -14.16
C GLN A 276 -16.91 -11.23 -15.32
N LEU A 277 -15.60 -11.22 -15.55
CA LEU A 277 -14.97 -10.47 -16.63
C LEU A 277 -15.48 -10.90 -18.01
N ARG A 278 -15.60 -12.21 -18.28
CA ARG A 278 -16.22 -12.73 -19.51
C ARG A 278 -17.70 -12.33 -19.63
N ARG A 279 -18.44 -12.29 -18.52
CA ARG A 279 -19.85 -11.84 -18.51
C ARG A 279 -19.96 -10.36 -18.86
N VAL A 280 -19.06 -9.52 -18.33
CA VAL A 280 -19.02 -8.08 -18.65
C VAL A 280 -18.59 -7.86 -20.10
N LEU A 281 -17.62 -8.62 -20.63
CA LEU A 281 -17.29 -8.60 -22.05
C LEU A 281 -18.46 -8.95 -22.96
N GLY A 282 -19.26 -9.96 -22.59
CA GLY A 282 -20.49 -10.27 -23.31
C GLY A 282 -21.57 -9.18 -23.22
N ARG A 283 -21.53 -8.31 -22.19
CA ARG A 283 -22.37 -7.09 -22.13
C ARG A 283 -21.84 -6.01 -23.07
N ILE A 284 -20.53 -5.78 -23.07
CA ILE A 284 -19.87 -4.82 -23.98
C ILE A 284 -20.26 -5.11 -25.44
N HIS A 285 -20.14 -6.37 -25.87
CA HIS A 285 -20.49 -6.76 -27.25
C HIS A 285 -21.96 -6.47 -27.60
N ARG A 286 -22.88 -6.62 -26.64
CA ARG A 286 -24.31 -6.34 -26.83
C ARG A 286 -24.61 -4.85 -26.88
N GLU A 287 -23.93 -4.04 -26.06
CA GLU A 287 -24.16 -2.60 -26.01
C GLU A 287 -23.49 -1.87 -27.18
N ILE A 288 -22.35 -2.36 -27.68
CA ILE A 288 -21.76 -1.91 -28.96
C ILE A 288 -22.75 -2.14 -30.11
N ARG A 289 -23.36 -3.33 -30.20
CA ARG A 289 -24.40 -3.64 -31.21
C ARG A 289 -25.68 -2.80 -31.09
N ARG A 290 -25.88 -2.08 -29.98
CA ARG A 290 -27.02 -1.19 -29.72
C ARG A 290 -26.66 0.28 -29.89
N ASP A 291 -25.48 0.59 -30.42
CA ASP A 291 -24.93 1.94 -30.59
C ASP A 291 -24.78 2.72 -29.27
N ARG A 292 -24.68 2.03 -28.14
CA ARG A 292 -24.50 2.63 -26.80
C ARG A 292 -23.02 2.62 -26.38
N TYR A 293 -22.23 3.43 -27.08
CA TYR A 293 -20.77 3.46 -26.93
C TYR A 293 -20.30 3.98 -25.56
N SER A 294 -20.99 4.95 -24.97
CA SER A 294 -20.72 5.49 -23.62
C SER A 294 -20.79 4.39 -22.55
N LEU A 295 -21.86 3.60 -22.58
CA LEU A 295 -22.06 2.46 -21.69
C LEU A 295 -21.01 1.35 -21.91
N ALA A 296 -20.69 1.05 -23.17
CA ALA A 296 -19.61 0.11 -23.49
C ALA A 296 -18.25 0.59 -22.95
N GLY A 297 -17.96 1.90 -23.04
CA GLY A 297 -16.77 2.53 -22.48
C GLY A 297 -16.66 2.39 -20.95
N MET A 298 -17.77 2.59 -20.22
CA MET A 298 -17.82 2.36 -18.77
C MET A 298 -17.49 0.91 -18.41
N TYR A 299 -18.09 -0.06 -19.10
CA TYR A 299 -17.80 -1.47 -18.88
C TYR A 299 -16.35 -1.82 -19.23
N PHE A 300 -15.73 -1.20 -20.24
CA PHE A 300 -14.29 -1.38 -20.51
C PHE A 300 -13.41 -0.90 -19.36
N LYS A 301 -13.76 0.21 -18.70
CA LYS A 301 -13.04 0.70 -17.50
C LYS A 301 -13.15 -0.30 -16.34
N GLU A 302 -14.33 -0.87 -16.15
CA GLU A 302 -14.54 -1.96 -15.18
C GLU A 302 -13.70 -3.20 -15.54
N VAL A 303 -13.70 -3.63 -16.80
CA VAL A 303 -12.90 -4.76 -17.28
C VAL A 303 -11.42 -4.53 -17.07
N ARG A 304 -10.87 -3.35 -17.40
CA ARG A 304 -9.45 -3.01 -17.13
C ARG A 304 -9.12 -3.02 -15.64
N LYS A 305 -10.05 -2.58 -14.78
CA LYS A 305 -9.87 -2.68 -13.33
C LYS A 305 -9.85 -4.13 -12.87
N LEU A 306 -10.83 -4.94 -13.27
CA LEU A 306 -10.91 -6.37 -12.95
C LEU A 306 -9.67 -7.12 -13.46
N LEU A 307 -9.20 -6.80 -14.67
CA LEU A 307 -8.02 -7.42 -15.27
C LEU A 307 -6.76 -7.11 -14.45
N ARG A 308 -6.54 -5.84 -14.07
CA ARG A 308 -5.46 -5.45 -13.16
C ARG A 308 -5.59 -6.08 -11.77
N ASP A 309 -6.81 -6.20 -11.25
CA ASP A 309 -7.07 -6.84 -9.96
C ASP A 309 -6.73 -8.34 -10.01
N ILE A 310 -6.99 -9.02 -11.13
CA ILE A 310 -6.62 -10.42 -11.34
C ILE A 310 -5.09 -10.54 -11.50
N GLU A 311 -4.46 -9.74 -12.36
CA GLU A 311 -3.01 -9.74 -12.58
C GLU A 311 -2.23 -9.47 -11.28
N THR A 312 -2.65 -8.47 -10.51
CA THR A 312 -2.04 -8.16 -9.21
C THR A 312 -2.25 -9.32 -8.24
N SER A 313 -3.44 -9.92 -8.16
CA SER A 313 -3.70 -11.09 -7.32
C SER A 313 -2.80 -12.28 -7.68
N LEU A 314 -2.70 -12.61 -8.97
CA LEU A 314 -1.86 -13.71 -9.47
C LEU A 314 -0.38 -13.46 -9.17
N LYS A 315 0.10 -12.22 -9.35
CA LYS A 315 1.46 -11.83 -9.00
C LYS A 315 1.73 -12.04 -7.50
N HIS A 316 0.80 -11.64 -6.63
CA HIS A 316 0.92 -11.88 -5.19
C HIS A 316 0.91 -13.39 -4.88
N LYS A 317 0.02 -14.18 -5.48
CA LYS A 317 -0.01 -15.64 -5.31
C LYS A 317 1.29 -16.32 -5.74
N ARG A 318 1.89 -15.88 -6.84
CA ARG A 318 3.19 -16.40 -7.30
C ARG A 318 4.31 -16.11 -6.30
N ILE A 319 4.31 -14.92 -5.71
CA ILE A 319 5.26 -14.55 -4.66
C ILE A 319 4.99 -15.38 -3.40
N SER A 320 3.73 -15.56 -3.00
CA SER A 320 3.35 -16.40 -1.86
C SER A 320 3.76 -17.86 -2.05
N CYS A 321 3.60 -18.44 -3.25
CA CYS A 321 4.05 -19.79 -3.58
C CYS A 321 5.56 -19.96 -3.37
N ARG A 322 6.36 -18.96 -3.75
CA ARG A 322 7.81 -18.95 -3.54
C ARG A 322 8.17 -18.97 -2.07
N TYR A 323 7.58 -18.08 -1.27
CA TYR A 323 7.79 -18.06 0.17
C TYR A 323 7.30 -19.35 0.86
N MET A 324 6.19 -19.92 0.41
CA MET A 324 5.69 -21.19 0.92
C MET A 324 6.69 -22.33 0.67
N LEU A 325 7.27 -22.42 -0.53
CA LEU A 325 8.33 -23.39 -0.84
C LEU A 325 9.57 -23.19 0.04
N ALA A 326 10.01 -21.95 0.25
CA ALA A 326 11.12 -21.64 1.14
C ALA A 326 10.86 -22.12 2.58
N ILE A 327 9.65 -21.86 3.09
CA ILE A 327 9.23 -22.30 4.43
C ILE A 327 9.19 -23.82 4.50
N LEU A 328 8.63 -24.52 3.51
CA LEU A 328 8.62 -25.99 3.45
C LEU A 328 10.03 -26.57 3.44
N LEU A 329 10.99 -25.95 2.73
CA LEU A 329 12.38 -26.38 2.75
C LEU A 329 13.02 -26.21 4.14
N VAL A 330 12.73 -25.12 4.86
CA VAL A 330 13.18 -24.94 6.24
C VAL A 330 12.53 -25.96 7.18
N LEU A 331 11.24 -26.22 7.02
CA LEU A 331 10.49 -27.20 7.81
C LEU A 331 11.00 -28.64 7.58
N SER A 332 11.32 -28.98 6.33
CA SER A 332 11.90 -30.29 5.99
C SER A 332 13.29 -30.48 6.62
N LEU A 333 14.07 -29.40 6.78
CA LEU A 333 15.31 -29.46 7.55
C LEU A 333 15.01 -29.79 9.02
N VAL A 334 14.05 -29.12 9.66
CA VAL A 334 13.66 -29.42 11.05
C VAL A 334 13.19 -30.87 11.19
N LEU A 335 12.36 -31.35 10.26
CA LEU A 335 11.86 -32.71 10.26
C LEU A 335 12.99 -33.74 10.04
N SER A 336 13.91 -33.48 9.11
CA SER A 336 15.07 -34.33 8.83
C SER A 336 15.96 -34.51 10.08
N LEU A 337 16.16 -33.44 10.85
CA LEU A 337 16.93 -33.44 12.09
C LEU A 337 16.22 -34.25 13.17
N ALA A 338 14.91 -34.07 13.29
CA ALA A 338 14.09 -34.80 14.24
C ALA A 338 14.10 -36.31 13.93
N ILE A 339 13.84 -36.71 12.68
CA ILE A 339 13.87 -38.12 12.25
C ILE A 339 15.24 -38.74 12.55
N SER A 340 16.33 -38.06 12.18
CA SER A 340 17.68 -38.56 12.46
C SER A 340 17.94 -38.68 13.96
N SER A 341 17.43 -37.73 14.75
CA SER A 341 17.56 -37.71 16.22
C SER A 341 16.83 -38.86 16.89
N PHE A 342 15.74 -39.40 16.32
CA PHE A 342 15.06 -40.59 16.86
C PHE A 342 15.85 -41.87 16.61
N ILE A 343 16.57 -41.96 15.49
CA ILE A 343 17.31 -43.17 15.09
C ILE A 343 18.69 -43.22 15.75
N THR A 344 19.41 -42.10 15.79
CA THR A 344 20.80 -42.04 16.24
C THR A 344 20.99 -41.03 17.38
N LEU A 345 22.16 -41.05 18.03
CA LEU A 345 22.47 -40.14 19.13
C LEU A 345 22.94 -38.78 18.59
N ILE A 346 22.41 -37.70 19.18
CA ILE A 346 22.62 -36.32 18.71
C ILE A 346 24.12 -35.98 18.73
N GLY A 347 24.61 -35.45 17.61
CA GLY A 347 26.00 -34.99 17.47
C GLY A 347 27.01 -36.06 17.07
N THR A 348 26.56 -37.27 16.71
CA THR A 348 27.40 -38.29 16.05
C THR A 348 27.53 -38.01 14.54
N LEU A 349 28.60 -38.51 13.91
CA LEU A 349 28.75 -38.40 12.44
C LEU A 349 27.62 -39.13 11.70
N LYS A 350 27.16 -40.28 12.25
CA LYS A 350 26.02 -41.04 11.72
C LYS A 350 24.73 -40.22 11.74
N TRP A 351 24.49 -39.45 12.81
CA TRP A 351 23.33 -38.54 12.90
C TRP A 351 23.36 -37.47 11.81
N PHE A 352 24.53 -36.87 11.56
CA PHE A 352 24.68 -35.86 10.52
C PHE A 352 24.42 -36.43 9.12
N ILE A 353 25.05 -37.56 8.79
CA ILE A 353 24.87 -38.22 7.49
C ILE A 353 23.39 -38.56 7.28
N LEU A 354 22.74 -39.13 8.30
CA LEU A 354 21.33 -39.50 8.21
C LEU A 354 20.41 -38.29 8.07
N SER A 355 20.69 -37.15 8.74
CA SER A 355 19.93 -35.91 8.56
C SER A 355 20.12 -35.30 7.17
N VAL A 356 21.33 -35.38 6.59
CA VAL A 356 21.57 -34.91 5.21
C VAL A 356 20.81 -35.78 4.23
N ILE A 357 20.85 -37.11 4.39
CA ILE A 357 20.13 -38.05 3.51
C ILE A 357 18.62 -37.82 3.60
N SER A 358 18.06 -37.69 4.81
CA SER A 358 16.62 -37.45 4.97
C SER A 358 16.21 -36.08 4.45
N TYR A 359 17.03 -35.04 4.63
CA TYR A 359 16.80 -33.72 4.05
C TYR A 359 16.80 -33.75 2.52
N LEU A 360 17.80 -34.39 1.91
CA LEU A 360 17.87 -34.56 0.46
C LEU A 360 16.62 -35.27 -0.05
N LEU A 361 16.21 -36.36 0.60
CA LEU A 361 15.00 -37.09 0.23
C LEU A 361 13.75 -36.21 0.31
N LEU A 362 13.48 -35.55 1.44
CA LEU A 362 12.32 -34.66 1.60
C LEU A 362 12.35 -33.49 0.60
N SER A 363 13.51 -32.87 0.39
CA SER A 363 13.67 -31.78 -0.57
C SER A 363 13.42 -32.24 -2.01
N THR A 364 13.87 -33.44 -2.41
CA THR A 364 13.62 -33.97 -3.76
C THR A 364 12.15 -34.21 -3.99
N ILE A 365 11.42 -34.71 -2.98
CA ILE A 365 9.97 -34.87 -3.04
C ILE A 365 9.28 -33.50 -3.23
N LEU A 366 9.72 -32.46 -2.52
CA LEU A 366 9.20 -31.09 -2.69
C LEU A 366 9.54 -30.49 -4.07
N HIS A 367 10.69 -30.82 -4.67
CA HIS A 367 11.06 -30.38 -6.02
C HIS A 367 10.33 -31.15 -7.13
N LEU A 368 9.83 -32.36 -6.85
CA LEU A 368 8.95 -33.09 -7.77
C LEU A 368 7.51 -32.56 -7.74
N HIS A 369 7.15 -31.80 -6.71
CA HIS A 369 5.82 -31.23 -6.58
C HIS A 369 5.56 -30.12 -7.62
N PRO A 370 4.36 -30.05 -8.24
CA PRO A 370 4.00 -29.03 -9.23
C PRO A 370 4.27 -27.57 -8.82
N LEU A 371 4.11 -27.23 -7.53
CA LEU A 371 4.38 -25.89 -6.99
C LEU A 371 5.82 -25.41 -7.27
N SER A 372 6.79 -26.34 -7.31
CA SER A 372 8.19 -26.02 -7.60
C SER A 372 8.41 -25.47 -9.01
N THR A 373 7.52 -25.77 -9.97
CA THR A 373 7.62 -25.26 -11.34
C THR A 373 7.38 -23.75 -11.42
N ILE A 374 6.54 -23.21 -10.52
CA ILE A 374 6.17 -21.79 -10.44
C ILE A 374 7.22 -20.98 -9.66
N GLY A 375 7.80 -21.61 -8.63
CA GLY A 375 8.69 -20.97 -7.66
C GLY A 375 10.03 -21.68 -7.48
N ARG A 376 10.73 -22.03 -8.56
CA ARG A 376 12.07 -22.65 -8.47
C ARG A 376 13.01 -21.78 -7.62
N GLU A 377 13.31 -22.22 -6.41
CA GLU A 377 14.23 -21.55 -5.49
C GLU A 377 15.40 -22.47 -5.11
N TYR A 378 16.30 -22.70 -6.06
CA TYR A 378 17.54 -23.43 -5.76
C TYR A 378 18.40 -22.70 -4.71
N SER A 379 18.31 -21.37 -4.65
CA SER A 379 19.06 -20.56 -3.67
C SER A 379 18.67 -20.88 -2.22
N THR A 380 17.38 -21.03 -1.92
CA THR A 380 16.94 -21.33 -0.55
C THR A 380 17.36 -22.73 -0.14
N PHE A 381 17.23 -23.71 -1.04
CA PHE A 381 17.74 -25.08 -0.84
C PHE A 381 19.24 -25.13 -0.53
N PHE A 382 20.09 -24.44 -1.31
CA PHE A 382 21.54 -24.43 -1.03
C PHE A 382 21.85 -23.66 0.26
N SER A 383 21.12 -22.59 0.57
CA SER A 383 21.33 -21.81 1.79
C SER A 383 20.98 -22.59 3.07
N THR A 384 19.90 -23.36 3.07
CA THR A 384 19.48 -24.20 4.21
C THR A 384 20.44 -25.37 4.41
N LEU A 385 20.92 -25.99 3.32
CA LEU A 385 21.94 -27.03 3.38
C LEU A 385 23.27 -26.47 3.91
N PHE A 386 23.70 -25.30 3.40
CA PHE A 386 24.91 -24.62 3.87
C PHE A 386 24.81 -24.24 5.34
N LEU A 387 23.72 -23.59 5.76
CA LEU A 387 23.45 -23.24 7.15
C LEU A 387 23.51 -24.48 8.05
N PHE A 388 22.94 -25.59 7.62
CA PHE A 388 22.98 -26.84 8.37
C PHE A 388 24.41 -27.39 8.52
N THR A 389 25.18 -27.44 7.42
CA THR A 389 26.59 -27.87 7.46
C THR A 389 27.43 -26.96 8.36
N LEU A 390 27.17 -25.65 8.33
CA LEU A 390 27.82 -24.65 9.16
C LEU A 390 27.47 -24.84 10.65
N LEU A 391 26.18 -25.03 10.99
CA LEU A 391 25.74 -25.29 12.36
C LEU A 391 26.34 -26.58 12.92
N PHE A 392 26.43 -27.64 12.10
CA PHE A 392 27.08 -28.88 12.49
C PHE A 392 28.58 -28.69 12.74
N ALA A 393 29.29 -28.02 11.82
CA ALA A 393 30.70 -27.70 11.98
C ALA A 393 30.95 -26.85 13.24
N LEU A 394 30.14 -25.81 13.45
CA LEU A 394 30.20 -24.95 14.63
C LEU A 394 29.93 -25.74 15.91
N SER A 395 28.98 -26.69 15.90
CA SER A 395 28.69 -27.54 17.06
C SER A 395 29.86 -28.45 17.44
N ARG A 396 30.67 -28.90 16.47
CA ARG A 396 31.89 -29.66 16.71
C ARG A 396 33.00 -28.79 17.28
N VAL A 397 33.19 -27.59 16.73
CA VAL A 397 34.19 -26.62 17.19
C VAL A 397 33.88 -26.13 18.60
N LEU A 398 32.61 -25.82 18.91
CA LEU A 398 32.18 -25.35 20.23
C LEU A 398 32.26 -26.45 21.31
N LYS A 399 32.11 -27.73 20.95
CA LYS A 399 32.30 -28.86 21.88
C LYS A 399 33.74 -28.99 22.39
N LEU A 400 34.73 -28.39 21.73
CA LEU A 400 36.11 -28.34 22.22
C LEU A 400 36.36 -27.25 23.28
N GLY A 401 35.39 -26.37 23.56
CA GLY A 401 35.70 -25.09 24.23
C GLY A 401 35.08 -24.77 25.60
N ARG A 402 33.91 -25.28 26.02
CA ARG A 402 33.23 -24.71 27.22
C ARG A 402 32.44 -25.69 28.09
N LYS A 403 32.55 -25.44 29.41
CA LYS A 403 31.72 -26.02 30.48
C LYS A 403 30.23 -25.62 30.34
N PRO A 404 29.28 -26.46 30.80
CA PRO A 404 27.84 -26.34 30.54
C PRO A 404 27.14 -25.30 31.46
N THR A 405 27.65 -24.08 31.58
CA THR A 405 27.06 -23.03 32.44
C THR A 405 26.26 -21.97 31.68
N SER A 406 26.25 -22.01 30.34
CA SER A 406 25.42 -21.13 29.50
C SER A 406 23.95 -21.56 29.50
N THR A 407 23.03 -20.59 29.56
CA THR A 407 21.57 -20.79 29.38
C THR A 407 21.23 -21.59 28.12
N PHE A 408 22.01 -21.44 27.05
CA PHE A 408 21.88 -22.20 25.80
C PHE A 408 22.28 -23.67 25.97
N GLY A 409 23.34 -23.94 26.76
CA GLY A 409 23.76 -25.29 27.10
C GLY A 409 22.68 -26.04 27.89
N LEU A 410 22.04 -25.37 28.85
CA LEU A 410 20.91 -25.93 29.60
C LEU A 410 19.74 -26.27 28.68
N ALA A 411 19.34 -25.37 27.79
CA ALA A 411 18.27 -25.63 26.82
C ALA A 411 18.56 -26.86 25.93
N LEU A 412 19.79 -26.98 25.43
CA LEU A 412 20.25 -28.15 24.66
C LEU A 412 20.20 -29.46 25.46
N THR A 413 20.61 -29.42 26.73
CA THR A 413 20.54 -30.62 27.60
C THR A 413 19.10 -31.04 27.88
N ILE A 414 18.19 -30.09 28.08
CA ILE A 414 16.77 -30.36 28.31
C ILE A 414 16.13 -30.95 27.04
N LEU A 415 16.46 -30.39 25.88
CA LEU A 415 15.99 -30.90 24.58
C LEU A 415 16.50 -32.34 24.33
N ALA A 416 17.79 -32.59 24.56
CA ALA A 416 18.36 -33.93 24.43
C ALA A 416 17.73 -34.93 25.42
N LEU A 417 17.45 -34.49 26.65
CA LEU A 417 16.75 -35.29 27.67
C LEU A 417 15.34 -35.63 27.20
N SER A 418 14.58 -34.66 26.70
CA SER A 418 13.22 -34.88 26.16
C SER A 418 13.23 -35.88 25.00
N ILE A 419 14.12 -35.73 24.02
CA ILE A 419 14.24 -36.68 22.90
C ILE A 419 14.57 -38.10 23.39
N ASN A 420 15.50 -38.22 24.33
CA ASN A 420 15.87 -39.53 24.89
C ASN A 420 14.72 -40.18 25.66
N ASN A 421 13.85 -39.40 26.31
CA ASN A 421 12.67 -39.92 26.98
C ASN A 421 11.64 -40.47 25.97
N MET A 422 11.41 -39.74 24.87
CA MET A 422 10.53 -40.21 23.80
C MET A 422 11.03 -41.52 23.17
N LYS A 423 12.36 -41.67 22.99
CA LYS A 423 12.97 -42.91 22.48
C LYS A 423 12.71 -44.14 23.33
N LYS A 424 12.50 -43.98 24.64
CA LYS A 424 12.19 -45.10 25.54
C LYS A 424 10.77 -45.62 25.32
N ARG A 425 9.86 -44.82 24.74
CA ARG A 425 8.42 -45.11 24.65
C ARG A 425 7.86 -44.88 23.24
N LYS A 426 8.52 -45.53 22.28
CA LYS A 426 8.33 -45.31 20.83
C LYS A 426 6.89 -45.47 20.35
N ILE A 427 6.20 -46.55 20.75
CA ILE A 427 4.84 -46.86 20.27
C ILE A 427 3.86 -45.76 20.67
N ARG A 428 3.91 -45.34 21.94
CA ARG A 428 3.03 -44.29 22.46
C ARG A 428 3.29 -42.95 21.77
N SER A 429 4.56 -42.52 21.70
CA SER A 429 4.92 -41.27 21.03
C SER A 429 4.51 -41.28 19.55
N PHE A 430 4.60 -42.43 18.88
CA PHE A 430 4.17 -42.60 17.50
C PHE A 430 2.65 -42.48 17.33
N ILE A 431 1.85 -43.17 18.14
CA ILE A 431 0.38 -43.08 18.07
C ILE A 431 -0.09 -41.65 18.33
N MET A 432 0.49 -40.99 19.34
CA MET A 432 0.17 -39.59 19.65
C MET A 432 0.56 -38.65 18.51
N ALA A 433 1.75 -38.84 17.93
CA ALA A 433 2.19 -38.09 16.77
C ALA A 433 1.23 -38.26 15.59
N LEU A 434 0.79 -39.50 15.31
CA LEU A 434 -0.16 -39.80 14.26
C LEU A 434 -1.51 -39.10 14.48
N SER A 435 -2.05 -39.13 15.71
CA SER A 435 -3.31 -38.43 16.02
C SER A 435 -3.21 -36.92 15.81
N ILE A 436 -2.11 -36.31 16.25
CA ILE A 436 -1.87 -34.86 16.07
C ILE A 436 -1.69 -34.52 14.59
N MET A 437 -1.00 -35.38 13.83
CA MET A 437 -0.83 -35.21 12.39
C MET A 437 -2.19 -35.20 11.66
N VAL A 438 -3.11 -36.09 12.02
CA VAL A 438 -4.46 -36.13 11.43
C VAL A 438 -5.25 -34.86 11.75
N ILE A 439 -5.24 -34.39 13.00
CA ILE A 439 -5.94 -33.16 13.40
C ILE A 439 -5.37 -31.94 12.68
N SER A 440 -4.04 -31.87 12.58
CA SER A 440 -3.35 -30.78 11.89
C SER A 440 -3.63 -30.80 10.38
N LEU A 441 -3.74 -31.99 9.79
CA LEU A 441 -4.15 -32.17 8.39
C LEU A 441 -5.60 -31.70 8.18
N SER A 442 -6.54 -32.07 9.07
CA SER A 442 -7.93 -31.60 9.00
C SER A 442 -8.03 -30.08 9.12
N PHE A 443 -7.25 -29.46 10.00
CA PHE A 443 -7.20 -28.00 10.15
C PHE A 443 -6.79 -27.31 8.83
N LEU A 444 -5.71 -27.79 8.20
CA LEU A 444 -5.20 -27.23 6.95
C LEU A 444 -6.18 -27.35 5.77
N THR A 445 -7.14 -28.27 5.85
CA THR A 445 -8.15 -28.47 4.79
C THR A 445 -9.47 -27.73 5.02
N ILE A 446 -9.81 -27.36 6.26
CA ILE A 446 -11.14 -26.82 6.62
C ILE A 446 -11.14 -25.30 6.70
N VAL A 447 -10.05 -24.69 7.19
CA VAL A 447 -10.01 -23.24 7.45
C VAL A 447 -9.63 -22.51 6.17
N GLU A 448 -10.58 -21.79 5.59
CA GLU A 448 -10.39 -20.95 4.40
C GLU A 448 -10.94 -19.55 4.67
N VAL A 449 -10.23 -18.50 4.22
CA VAL A 449 -10.74 -17.12 4.29
C VAL A 449 -11.08 -16.66 2.91
N SER A 450 -12.37 -16.41 2.69
CA SER A 450 -12.87 -15.85 1.44
C SER A 450 -13.24 -14.37 1.63
N SER A 451 -13.06 -13.58 0.58
CA SER A 451 -13.60 -12.22 0.53
C SER A 451 -14.90 -12.26 -0.24
N ILE A 452 -16.00 -11.89 0.41
CA ILE A 452 -17.32 -11.84 -0.21
C ILE A 452 -17.75 -10.38 -0.32
N ALA A 453 -18.25 -10.01 -1.49
CA ALA A 453 -18.90 -8.72 -1.70
C ALA A 453 -20.38 -8.86 -1.36
N GLU A 454 -20.80 -8.25 -0.26
CA GLU A 454 -22.17 -8.27 0.22
C GLU A 454 -22.85 -6.92 -0.10
N LEU A 455 -24.05 -6.97 -0.69
CA LEU A 455 -24.90 -5.79 -0.84
C LEU A 455 -25.60 -5.51 0.49
N ARG A 456 -25.35 -4.34 1.07
CA ARG A 456 -26.04 -3.87 2.28
C ARG A 456 -27.00 -2.74 1.99
N VAL A 457 -28.05 -2.69 2.80
CA VAL A 457 -29.07 -1.64 2.76
C VAL A 457 -29.23 -1.10 4.17
N GLU A 458 -28.91 0.16 4.37
CA GLU A 458 -29.17 0.89 5.62
C GLU A 458 -30.41 1.78 5.43
N GLU A 459 -31.29 1.82 6.42
CA GLU A 459 -32.46 2.71 6.43
C GLU A 459 -32.32 3.75 7.53
N ASN A 460 -32.40 5.03 7.17
CA ASN A 460 -32.44 6.17 8.09
C ASN A 460 -33.71 7.00 7.86
N GLU A 461 -34.23 7.64 8.90
CA GLU A 461 -35.39 8.54 8.79
C GLU A 461 -34.93 9.97 8.47
N ILE A 462 -35.53 10.60 7.44
CA ILE A 462 -35.27 12.00 7.07
C ILE A 462 -36.59 12.67 6.69
N SER A 463 -36.82 13.90 7.15
CA SER A 463 -38.06 14.64 6.88
C SER A 463 -38.14 15.18 5.43
N ARG A 464 -38.31 14.31 4.43
CA ARG A 464 -38.52 14.73 3.03
C ARG A 464 -39.45 13.82 2.24
N LYS A 465 -40.37 14.43 1.46
CA LYS A 465 -41.45 13.73 0.75
C LYS A 465 -41.09 13.30 -0.68
N GLU A 466 -40.20 14.02 -1.36
CA GLU A 466 -39.84 13.78 -2.76
C GLU A 466 -38.98 12.53 -2.96
N SER A 467 -39.09 11.90 -4.14
CA SER A 467 -38.27 10.76 -4.53
C SER A 467 -36.96 11.25 -5.15
N ILE A 468 -35.84 11.12 -4.43
CA ILE A 468 -34.52 11.59 -4.88
C ILE A 468 -33.54 10.42 -4.89
N LEU A 469 -32.73 10.34 -5.93
CA LEU A 469 -31.57 9.45 -6.01
C LEU A 469 -30.30 10.28 -5.92
N SER A 470 -29.44 9.98 -4.96
CA SER A 470 -28.10 10.58 -4.86
C SER A 470 -27.04 9.51 -5.08
N PHE A 471 -26.02 9.83 -5.87
CA PHE A 471 -24.92 8.96 -6.24
C PHE A 471 -23.60 9.60 -5.81
N ARG A 472 -22.77 8.82 -5.09
CA ARG A 472 -21.41 9.20 -4.70
C ARG A 472 -20.56 7.94 -4.64
N TRP A 473 -19.25 8.08 -4.80
CA TRP A 473 -18.32 6.97 -4.64
C TRP A 473 -17.47 7.16 -3.40
N ILE A 474 -17.52 6.22 -2.46
CA ILE A 474 -16.79 6.29 -1.20
C ILE A 474 -15.79 5.14 -1.13
N ASP A 475 -14.53 5.45 -0.80
CA ASP A 475 -13.54 4.42 -0.50
C ASP A 475 -13.65 4.03 0.98
N ARG A 476 -14.20 2.84 1.23
CA ARG A 476 -14.38 2.32 2.58
C ARG A 476 -13.08 1.84 3.23
N ARG A 477 -12.01 1.67 2.46
CA ARG A 477 -10.68 1.28 2.98
C ARG A 477 -9.88 2.49 3.45
N ALA A 478 -10.26 3.69 2.99
CA ALA A 478 -9.63 4.96 3.36
C ALA A 478 -10.29 5.59 4.60
N PRO A 479 -9.60 6.52 5.29
CA PRO A 479 -10.18 7.26 6.41
C PRO A 479 -11.39 8.09 5.99
N ARG A 480 -12.40 8.19 6.86
CA ARG A 480 -13.63 8.98 6.59
C ARG A 480 -13.55 10.35 7.29
N PRO A 481 -14.11 11.43 6.69
CA PRO A 481 -14.84 11.47 5.43
C PRO A 481 -13.93 11.39 4.20
N ASN A 482 -14.41 10.77 3.11
CA ASN A 482 -13.75 10.72 1.81
C ASN A 482 -14.77 10.54 0.67
N PHE A 483 -14.30 10.80 -0.56
CA PHE A 483 -14.99 10.44 -1.80
C PHE A 483 -13.96 10.21 -2.92
N ILE A 484 -14.35 9.42 -3.91
CA ILE A 484 -13.63 9.24 -5.16
C ILE A 484 -14.31 10.13 -6.22
N PRO A 485 -13.54 10.93 -6.97
CA PRO A 485 -14.06 11.76 -8.05
C PRO A 485 -14.92 10.95 -9.02
N LEU A 486 -16.14 11.44 -9.26
CA LEU A 486 -17.00 10.93 -10.30
C LEU A 486 -16.53 11.49 -11.65
N ASP A 487 -16.73 10.70 -12.69
CA ASP A 487 -16.47 11.12 -14.06
C ASP A 487 -17.79 11.56 -14.69
N TYR A 488 -17.75 12.52 -15.61
CA TYR A 488 -18.95 13.04 -16.28
C TYR A 488 -19.67 11.93 -17.05
N SER A 489 -18.93 10.90 -17.44
CA SER A 489 -19.47 9.66 -17.99
C SER A 489 -20.55 8.98 -17.15
N VAL A 490 -20.48 9.09 -15.82
CA VAL A 490 -21.52 8.55 -14.92
C VAL A 490 -22.86 9.26 -15.16
N VAL A 491 -22.82 10.55 -15.53
CA VAL A 491 -24.02 11.32 -15.88
C VAL A 491 -24.65 10.80 -17.16
N GLU A 492 -23.84 10.51 -18.19
CA GLU A 492 -24.31 9.91 -19.45
C GLU A 492 -24.92 8.53 -19.20
N TYR A 493 -24.25 7.68 -18.41
CA TYR A 493 -24.75 6.37 -17.98
C TYR A 493 -26.14 6.47 -17.31
N LEU A 494 -26.32 7.42 -16.39
CA LEU A 494 -27.59 7.60 -15.69
C LEU A 494 -28.68 8.10 -16.62
N LYS A 495 -28.36 9.01 -17.56
CA LYS A 495 -29.31 9.52 -18.57
C LYS A 495 -29.79 8.44 -19.54
N GLU A 496 -28.97 7.46 -19.88
CA GLU A 496 -29.36 6.35 -20.76
C GLU A 496 -30.28 5.34 -20.08
N ARG A 497 -30.21 5.22 -18.74
CA ARG A 497 -30.87 4.16 -17.98
C ARG A 497 -32.12 4.62 -17.23
N LEU A 498 -32.17 5.90 -16.88
CA LEU A 498 -33.28 6.53 -16.17
C LEU A 498 -33.93 7.59 -17.08
N SER A 499 -35.26 7.63 -17.07
CA SER A 499 -35.96 8.86 -17.46
C SER A 499 -35.71 9.89 -16.36
N ILE A 500 -34.98 10.97 -16.67
CA ILE A 500 -34.58 11.99 -15.68
C ILE A 500 -35.39 13.25 -15.91
N GLU A 501 -36.10 13.72 -14.88
CA GLU A 501 -36.78 15.01 -14.92
C GLU A 501 -35.81 16.15 -14.60
N LEU A 502 -34.95 15.94 -13.60
CA LEU A 502 -33.96 16.93 -13.18
C LEU A 502 -32.67 16.25 -12.68
N ILE A 503 -31.53 16.83 -13.03
CA ILE A 503 -30.21 16.39 -12.58
C ILE A 503 -29.46 17.54 -11.94
N SER A 504 -29.04 17.38 -10.69
CA SER A 504 -28.09 18.27 -10.03
C SER A 504 -26.73 17.62 -9.93
N ILE A 505 -25.70 18.39 -10.27
CA ILE A 505 -24.31 17.97 -10.24
C ILE A 505 -23.57 18.93 -9.31
N LYS A 506 -22.79 18.36 -8.41
CA LYS A 506 -21.95 19.10 -7.47
C LYS A 506 -20.50 18.79 -7.76
N ALA A 507 -19.71 19.84 -8.00
CA ALA A 507 -18.26 19.76 -8.13
C ALA A 507 -17.59 20.35 -6.89
N GLU A 508 -16.55 19.71 -6.38
CA GLU A 508 -15.79 20.13 -5.22
C GLU A 508 -14.30 20.15 -5.55
N SER A 509 -13.57 21.09 -4.96
CA SER A 509 -12.11 21.12 -5.02
C SER A 509 -11.49 20.00 -4.19
N LEU A 510 -10.45 19.34 -4.71
CA LEU A 510 -9.65 18.39 -3.94
C LEU A 510 -8.46 19.08 -3.27
N PRO A 511 -8.14 18.74 -2.01
CA PRO A 511 -6.84 19.11 -1.43
C PRO A 511 -5.67 18.57 -2.25
N LYS A 512 -4.59 19.34 -2.40
CA LYS A 512 -3.39 18.93 -3.17
C LYS A 512 -2.82 17.56 -2.74
N ALA A 513 -2.95 17.21 -1.46
CA ALA A 513 -2.51 15.93 -0.88
C ALA A 513 -3.63 14.88 -0.72
N TRP A 514 -4.74 14.97 -1.47
CA TRP A 514 -5.88 14.05 -1.33
C TRP A 514 -5.50 12.57 -1.49
N ASN A 515 -4.67 12.25 -2.50
CA ASN A 515 -4.21 10.89 -2.73
C ASN A 515 -3.35 10.34 -1.58
N ALA A 516 -2.54 11.21 -0.95
CA ALA A 516 -1.74 10.84 0.22
C ALA A 516 -2.63 10.56 1.44
N TYR A 517 -3.71 11.33 1.63
CA TYR A 517 -4.71 11.06 2.67
C TYR A 517 -5.44 9.73 2.47
N LEU A 518 -5.88 9.41 1.25
CA LEU A 518 -6.55 8.14 0.96
C LEU A 518 -5.65 6.92 1.25
N ARG A 519 -4.33 7.08 1.11
CA ARG A 519 -3.33 6.02 1.29
C ARG A 519 -2.58 6.07 2.62
N MET A 520 -2.85 7.07 3.47
CA MET A 520 -2.07 7.38 4.67
C MET A 520 -0.56 7.46 4.40
N GLN A 521 -0.18 8.17 3.33
CA GLN A 521 1.20 8.30 2.89
C GLN A 521 1.89 9.52 3.52
N GLU A 522 3.16 9.35 3.90
CA GLU A 522 4.03 10.41 4.38
C GLU A 522 4.46 11.36 3.25
N LEU A 523 4.54 12.64 3.55
CA LEU A 523 5.01 13.71 2.65
C LEU A 523 6.27 14.36 3.21
N ASP A 524 7.19 14.71 2.31
CA ASP A 524 8.44 15.38 2.68
C ASP A 524 8.21 16.90 2.91
N GLU A 525 7.23 17.49 2.24
CA GLU A 525 6.89 18.92 2.35
C GLU A 525 5.41 19.16 2.66
N TYR A 526 5.13 20.29 3.32
CA TYR A 526 3.76 20.73 3.59
C TYR A 526 3.11 21.25 2.30
N PRO A 527 1.91 20.76 1.93
CA PRO A 527 1.29 21.15 0.68
C PRO A 527 0.85 22.62 0.70
N GLU A 528 1.07 23.30 -0.42
CA GLU A 528 0.59 24.67 -0.65
C GLU A 528 -0.94 24.79 -0.58
N PRO A 529 -1.48 25.99 -0.30
CA PRO A 529 -2.91 26.24 -0.39
C PRO A 529 -3.44 26.03 -1.82
N LEU A 530 -4.76 25.87 -1.94
CA LEU A 530 -5.42 25.60 -3.22
C LEU A 530 -5.28 26.79 -4.20
N GLY A 531 -5.24 28.00 -3.66
CA GLY A 531 -5.15 29.22 -4.44
C GLY A 531 -5.24 30.47 -3.60
N TYR A 532 -5.38 31.61 -4.26
CA TYR A 532 -5.53 32.93 -3.63
C TYR A 532 -6.63 33.75 -4.31
N VAL A 533 -7.44 34.42 -3.51
CA VAL A 533 -8.34 35.47 -3.99
C VAL A 533 -7.63 36.81 -3.80
N VAL A 534 -7.50 37.58 -4.88
CA VAL A 534 -6.76 38.84 -4.91
C VAL A 534 -7.68 39.97 -5.32
N ARG A 535 -7.60 41.09 -4.58
CA ARG A 535 -8.15 42.38 -4.95
C ARG A 535 -7.12 43.44 -4.64
N GLU A 536 -6.72 44.20 -5.66
CA GLU A 536 -5.65 45.21 -5.54
C GLU A 536 -4.38 44.58 -4.92
N ASP A 537 -3.96 45.07 -3.75
CA ASP A 537 -2.78 44.60 -3.01
C ASP A 537 -3.11 43.56 -1.93
N LEU A 538 -4.39 43.27 -1.68
CA LEU A 538 -4.83 42.32 -0.66
C LEU A 538 -5.03 40.93 -1.26
N ARG A 539 -4.54 39.91 -0.55
CA ARG A 539 -4.66 38.50 -0.94
C ARG A 539 -5.14 37.63 0.22
N VAL A 540 -6.06 36.72 -0.07
CA VAL A 540 -6.58 35.73 0.89
C VAL A 540 -6.40 34.34 0.34
N GLU A 541 -5.90 33.42 1.17
CA GLU A 541 -5.79 32.00 0.81
C GLU A 541 -7.15 31.38 0.58
N LEU A 542 -7.26 30.53 -0.43
CA LEU A 542 -8.46 29.78 -0.77
C LEU A 542 -8.33 28.36 -0.22
N GLU A 543 -9.28 27.95 0.63
CA GLU A 543 -9.30 26.61 1.21
C GLU A 543 -10.23 25.65 0.45
N GLY A 544 -11.19 26.17 -0.31
CA GLY A 544 -12.09 25.33 -1.11
C GLY A 544 -12.84 26.09 -2.19
N ILE A 545 -13.26 25.35 -3.22
CA ILE A 545 -14.12 25.80 -4.31
C ILE A 545 -15.28 24.82 -4.44
N LEU A 546 -16.48 25.35 -4.53
CA LEU A 546 -17.70 24.59 -4.77
C LEU A 546 -18.34 25.02 -6.10
N GLY A 547 -18.60 24.06 -6.97
CA GLY A 547 -19.25 24.26 -8.26
C GLY A 547 -20.66 23.71 -8.26
N ILE A 548 -21.65 24.57 -8.43
CA ILE A 548 -23.07 24.18 -8.48
C ILE A 548 -23.85 25.00 -9.52
N VAL A 549 -25.05 24.52 -9.85
CA VAL A 549 -26.07 25.31 -10.56
C VAL A 549 -27.18 25.63 -9.57
N PRO A 550 -27.20 26.84 -8.97
CA PRO A 550 -28.07 27.16 -7.84
C PRO A 550 -29.57 26.92 -8.11
N ASP A 551 -30.04 27.28 -9.30
CA ASP A 551 -31.46 27.14 -9.71
C ASP A 551 -31.94 25.68 -9.70
N VAL A 552 -31.03 24.73 -9.90
CA VAL A 552 -31.31 23.29 -9.93
C VAL A 552 -31.05 22.69 -8.55
N GLU A 553 -29.92 23.05 -7.95
CA GLU A 553 -29.47 22.53 -6.66
C GLU A 553 -30.44 22.90 -5.52
N SER A 554 -31.09 24.06 -5.58
CA SER A 554 -32.06 24.51 -4.57
C SER A 554 -33.27 23.58 -4.42
N LYS A 555 -33.57 22.74 -5.43
CA LYS A 555 -34.61 21.70 -5.33
C LYS A 555 -34.14 20.48 -4.54
N PHE A 556 -32.84 20.21 -4.53
CA PHE A 556 -32.23 19.08 -3.84
C PHE A 556 -31.71 19.45 -2.45
N VAL A 557 -31.19 20.64 -2.22
CA VAL A 557 -30.68 21.10 -0.93
C VAL A 557 -31.19 22.51 -0.70
N ASP A 558 -31.67 22.82 0.50
CA ASP A 558 -32.15 24.17 0.80
C ASP A 558 -30.97 25.14 0.93
N LEU A 559 -30.80 25.98 -0.10
CA LEU A 559 -29.73 26.99 -0.16
C LEU A 559 -30.20 28.38 0.27
N SER A 560 -31.50 28.57 0.53
CA SER A 560 -32.13 29.89 0.63
C SER A 560 -31.61 30.72 1.81
N ASP A 561 -31.33 30.07 2.94
CA ASP A 561 -30.89 30.72 4.19
C ASP A 561 -29.38 30.95 4.30
N LEU A 562 -28.58 30.59 3.28
CA LEU A 562 -27.11 30.63 3.36
C LEU A 562 -26.49 31.99 3.05
N ILE A 563 -27.19 32.85 2.30
CA ILE A 563 -26.67 34.15 1.88
C ILE A 563 -27.01 35.21 2.93
N SER A 564 -26.00 35.95 3.38
CA SER A 564 -26.17 37.10 4.27
C SER A 564 -26.51 38.38 3.49
N HIS A 565 -25.83 38.60 2.36
CA HIS A 565 -25.97 39.79 1.52
C HIS A 565 -25.92 39.39 0.04
N GLY A 566 -26.81 39.95 -0.79
CA GLY A 566 -26.84 39.71 -2.24
C GLY A 566 -27.69 38.50 -2.62
N ARG A 567 -27.29 37.78 -3.68
CA ARG A 567 -28.02 36.60 -4.19
C ARG A 567 -27.07 35.60 -4.84
N PHE A 568 -27.54 34.37 -5.03
CA PHE A 568 -26.87 33.41 -5.91
C PHE A 568 -26.89 33.90 -7.37
N PHE A 569 -25.87 33.52 -8.12
CA PHE A 569 -25.81 33.73 -9.57
C PHE A 569 -26.77 32.77 -10.28
N ARG A 570 -27.36 33.22 -11.40
CA ARG A 570 -28.23 32.40 -12.25
C ARG A 570 -27.43 31.51 -13.19
N LYS A 571 -28.07 30.50 -13.79
CA LYS A 571 -27.44 29.60 -14.76
C LYS A 571 -26.61 30.30 -15.86
N HIS A 572 -27.07 31.44 -16.38
CA HIS A 572 -26.39 32.19 -17.45
C HIS A 572 -25.27 33.13 -16.97
N GLU A 573 -25.15 33.37 -15.65
CA GLU A 573 -24.16 34.27 -15.06
C GLU A 573 -22.86 33.52 -14.73
N GLN A 574 -22.12 33.06 -15.74
CA GLN A 574 -20.93 32.18 -15.59
C GLN A 574 -19.76 32.80 -14.81
N ASN A 575 -19.63 34.13 -14.80
CA ASN A 575 -18.57 34.85 -14.06
C ASN A 575 -19.03 35.32 -12.66
N GLY A 576 -20.22 34.92 -12.22
CA GLY A 576 -20.71 35.22 -10.88
C GLY A 576 -20.02 34.34 -9.83
N VAL A 577 -19.63 34.95 -8.70
CA VAL A 577 -19.07 34.24 -7.55
C VAL A 577 -19.79 34.66 -6.28
N VAL A 578 -19.96 33.68 -5.40
CA VAL A 578 -20.43 33.88 -4.03
C VAL A 578 -19.26 33.55 -3.11
N VAL A 579 -18.89 34.48 -2.23
CA VAL A 579 -17.72 34.37 -1.35
C VAL A 579 -18.14 34.18 0.10
N SER A 580 -17.31 33.55 0.92
CA SER A 580 -17.53 33.47 2.36
C SER A 580 -17.37 34.82 3.08
N ASP A 581 -18.04 34.98 4.22
CA ASP A 581 -18.03 36.22 5.01
C ASP A 581 -16.63 36.69 5.39
N ASP A 582 -15.73 35.76 5.70
CA ASP A 582 -14.34 36.02 6.04
C ASP A 582 -13.51 36.56 4.86
N ILE A 583 -13.72 36.05 3.64
CA ILE A 583 -13.08 36.60 2.44
C ILE A 583 -13.57 38.03 2.21
N ALA A 584 -14.89 38.26 2.35
CA ALA A 584 -15.47 39.58 2.16
C ALA A 584 -14.97 40.60 3.20
N LEU A 585 -14.79 40.18 4.45
CA LEU A 585 -14.27 41.03 5.53
C LEU A 585 -12.81 41.40 5.35
N ILE A 586 -11.96 40.46 4.89
CA ILE A 586 -10.51 40.70 4.73
C ILE A 586 -10.22 41.53 3.48
N LEU A 587 -10.99 41.34 2.39
CA LEU A 587 -10.82 42.05 1.12
C LEU A 587 -11.75 43.27 0.94
N ASP A 588 -12.49 43.63 1.99
CA ASP A 588 -13.48 44.71 2.04
C ASP A 588 -14.46 44.71 0.84
N LEU A 589 -15.01 43.53 0.53
CA LEU A 589 -15.81 43.29 -0.68
C LEU A 589 -17.26 43.74 -0.53
N SER A 590 -17.74 44.49 -1.53
CA SER A 590 -19.13 44.81 -1.74
C SER A 590 -19.73 44.00 -2.91
N ILE A 591 -21.06 43.91 -2.96
CA ILE A 591 -21.76 43.24 -4.06
C ILE A 591 -21.51 44.03 -5.35
N GLY A 592 -21.05 43.35 -6.39
CA GLY A 592 -20.71 43.94 -7.68
C GLY A 592 -19.21 44.13 -7.93
N ASP A 593 -18.38 43.97 -6.90
CA ASP A 593 -16.93 44.11 -7.02
C ASP A 593 -16.29 42.99 -7.85
N GLU A 594 -15.21 43.33 -8.56
CA GLU A 594 -14.40 42.37 -9.32
C GLU A 594 -13.26 41.80 -8.46
N ILE A 595 -13.13 40.48 -8.46
CA ILE A 595 -12.05 39.77 -7.78
C ILE A 595 -11.27 38.89 -8.76
N LEU A 596 -9.97 38.73 -8.50
CA LEU A 596 -9.08 37.88 -9.29
C LEU A 596 -8.73 36.62 -8.49
N VAL A 597 -9.28 35.49 -8.92
CA VAL A 597 -9.04 34.19 -8.30
C VAL A 597 -7.86 33.51 -9.01
N HIS A 598 -6.85 33.16 -8.24
CA HIS A 598 -5.65 32.44 -8.67
C HIS A 598 -5.73 31.01 -8.15
N VAL A 599 -5.80 30.02 -9.03
CA VAL A 599 -5.78 28.59 -8.69
C VAL A 599 -4.75 27.93 -9.58
N ASP A 600 -3.72 27.36 -8.98
CA ASP A 600 -2.53 26.87 -9.69
C ASP A 600 -1.99 27.90 -10.71
N ASN A 601 -2.02 27.59 -12.01
CA ASN A 601 -1.55 28.46 -13.09
C ASN A 601 -2.67 29.31 -13.73
N LEU A 602 -3.89 29.24 -13.22
CA LEU A 602 -5.06 29.93 -13.77
C LEU A 602 -5.34 31.22 -13.01
N ARG A 603 -5.66 32.28 -13.77
CA ARG A 603 -6.10 33.58 -13.24
C ARG A 603 -7.46 33.92 -13.82
N ILE A 604 -8.49 33.94 -12.98
CA ILE A 604 -9.88 34.09 -13.43
C ILE A 604 -10.50 35.29 -12.73
N LYS A 605 -11.04 36.21 -13.53
CA LYS A 605 -11.81 37.36 -13.04
C LYS A 605 -13.25 36.93 -12.78
N LEU A 606 -13.75 37.23 -11.58
CA LEU A 606 -15.12 36.92 -11.16
C LEU A 606 -15.76 38.16 -10.52
N ILE A 607 -17.09 38.23 -10.59
CA ILE A 607 -17.88 39.34 -10.05
C ILE A 607 -18.66 38.84 -8.84
N VAL A 608 -18.49 39.51 -7.69
CA VAL A 608 -19.14 39.13 -6.43
C VAL A 608 -20.65 39.41 -6.54
N LYS A 609 -21.47 38.37 -6.39
CA LYS A 609 -22.94 38.46 -6.42
C LYS A 609 -23.60 38.23 -5.06
N GLY A 610 -22.91 37.56 -4.14
CA GLY A 610 -23.40 37.33 -2.79
C GLY A 610 -22.30 36.96 -1.80
N ILE A 611 -22.62 37.12 -0.52
CA ILE A 611 -21.73 36.82 0.63
C ILE A 611 -22.40 35.78 1.52
N LEU A 612 -21.72 34.66 1.77
CA LEU A 612 -22.23 33.53 2.56
C LEU A 612 -22.04 33.74 4.05
N ASN A 613 -23.01 33.26 4.84
CA ASN A 613 -22.85 33.11 6.27
C ASN A 613 -22.15 31.78 6.58
N SER A 614 -20.89 31.84 7.01
CA SER A 614 -20.09 30.64 7.29
C SER A 614 -20.66 29.79 8.42
N SER A 615 -21.31 30.38 9.43
CA SER A 615 -21.92 29.64 10.54
C SER A 615 -23.09 28.77 10.08
N ARG A 616 -23.95 29.28 9.19
CA ARG A 616 -25.08 28.51 8.63
C ARG A 616 -24.63 27.44 7.66
N LEU A 617 -23.58 27.72 6.89
CA LEU A 617 -22.97 26.75 5.98
C LEU A 617 -22.41 25.54 6.74
N ALA A 618 -21.85 25.74 7.93
CA ALA A 618 -21.34 24.64 8.77
C ALA A 618 -22.41 23.63 9.21
N SER A 619 -23.66 24.09 9.36
CA SER A 619 -24.81 23.25 9.75
C SER A 619 -25.48 22.54 8.58
N LEU A 620 -25.09 22.85 7.34
CA LEU A 620 -25.71 22.28 6.15
C LEU A 620 -25.20 20.85 5.88
N ILE A 621 -26.12 19.90 5.91
CA ILE A 621 -25.87 18.48 5.64
C ILE A 621 -26.44 18.15 4.25
N ASP A 622 -25.65 17.42 3.45
CA ASP A 622 -26.03 16.97 2.11
C ASP A 622 -26.92 15.70 2.19
N LEU A 623 -27.46 15.26 1.06
CA LEU A 623 -28.42 14.15 0.95
C LEU A 623 -27.91 12.80 1.46
N ASP A 624 -26.59 12.64 1.58
CA ASP A 624 -25.90 11.44 2.04
C ASP A 624 -25.58 11.46 3.54
N GLY A 625 -25.97 12.52 4.25
CA GLY A 625 -25.65 12.71 5.67
C GLY A 625 -24.23 13.24 5.94
N LEU A 626 -23.47 13.58 4.90
CA LEU A 626 -22.15 14.21 5.01
C LEU A 626 -22.24 15.74 4.92
N TYR A 627 -21.13 16.41 5.23
CA TYR A 627 -21.03 17.86 5.08
C TYR A 627 -21.23 18.28 3.62
N TYR A 628 -21.94 19.40 3.43
CA TYR A 628 -22.16 19.94 2.10
C TYR A 628 -20.91 20.60 1.49
N THR A 629 -19.93 21.02 2.29
CA THR A 629 -18.76 21.75 1.79
C THR A 629 -17.59 20.82 1.41
N PRO A 630 -16.65 21.31 0.57
CA PRO A 630 -15.39 20.60 0.29
C PRO A 630 -14.61 20.28 1.57
N LEU A 631 -13.66 19.36 1.46
CA LEU A 631 -12.82 18.93 2.58
C LEU A 631 -11.43 19.58 2.51
N LYS A 632 -10.85 19.90 3.67
CA LYS A 632 -9.43 20.23 3.86
C LYS A 632 -8.72 19.21 4.73
N LEU A 633 -7.41 19.06 4.55
CA LEU A 633 -6.61 18.08 5.27
C LEU A 633 -5.86 18.71 6.45
N GLU A 634 -5.87 18.02 7.59
CA GLU A 634 -5.05 18.32 8.75
C GLU A 634 -3.84 17.39 8.80
N PHE A 635 -2.65 17.97 8.98
CA PHE A 635 -1.39 17.25 9.01
C PHE A 635 -0.82 17.20 10.43
N THR A 636 -0.16 16.08 10.76
CA THR A 636 0.81 16.01 11.86
C THR A 636 2.21 15.80 11.32
N THR A 637 3.21 16.09 12.14
CA THR A 637 4.59 15.70 11.90
C THR A 637 4.89 14.36 12.58
N VAL A 638 5.58 13.47 11.88
CA VAL A 638 6.08 12.18 12.39
C VAL A 638 7.56 12.08 12.05
N PRO A 639 8.43 11.71 13.02
CA PRO A 639 9.85 11.48 12.73
C PRO A 639 10.02 10.21 11.89
N SER A 640 10.67 10.34 10.74
CA SER A 640 11.01 9.22 9.87
C SER A 640 12.16 8.37 10.43
N THR A 641 12.42 7.21 9.84
CA THR A 641 13.54 6.32 10.20
C THR A 641 14.92 6.96 10.02
N THR A 642 15.03 8.03 9.22
CA THR A 642 16.24 8.82 9.02
C THR A 642 16.35 10.03 9.97
N GLY A 643 15.33 10.27 10.81
CA GLY A 643 15.29 11.40 11.76
C GLY A 643 14.70 12.69 11.20
N GLU A 644 14.31 12.74 9.93
CA GLU A 644 13.63 13.88 9.31
C GLU A 644 12.15 13.90 9.67
N LEU A 645 11.60 15.09 9.94
CA LEU A 645 10.17 15.26 10.23
C LEU A 645 9.38 15.22 8.92
N LYS A 646 8.46 14.26 8.82
CA LYS A 646 7.56 14.13 7.67
C LYS A 646 6.14 14.50 8.03
N PHE A 647 5.39 15.00 7.06
CA PHE A 647 3.99 15.38 7.23
C PHE A 647 3.06 14.23 6.86
N VAL A 648 2.12 13.92 7.75
CA VAL A 648 1.12 12.87 7.51
C VAL A 648 -0.28 13.47 7.65
N PRO A 649 -1.14 13.37 6.62
CA PRO A 649 -2.53 13.79 6.71
C PRO A 649 -3.29 12.83 7.63
N ILE A 650 -3.78 13.30 8.78
CA ILE A 650 -4.52 12.46 9.72
C ILE A 650 -6.02 12.52 9.46
N ARG A 651 -6.54 13.71 9.11
CA ARG A 651 -7.98 13.97 9.13
C ARG A 651 -8.41 14.92 8.02
N ALA A 652 -9.55 14.65 7.42
CA ALA A 652 -10.27 15.59 6.57
C ALA A 652 -11.35 16.33 7.39
N ARG A 653 -11.42 17.66 7.26
CA ARG A 653 -12.44 18.52 7.87
C ARG A 653 -13.20 19.32 6.81
N PRO A 654 -14.48 19.66 7.02
CA PRO A 654 -15.21 20.53 6.12
C PRO A 654 -14.62 21.94 6.08
N VAL A 655 -14.57 22.51 4.88
CA VAL A 655 -14.16 23.90 4.63
C VAL A 655 -15.38 24.79 4.84
N VAL A 656 -15.33 25.63 5.86
CA VAL A 656 -16.43 26.53 6.24
C VAL A 656 -16.06 28.00 6.01
N LYS A 657 -14.75 28.29 6.03
CA LYS A 657 -14.14 29.60 5.85
C LYS A 657 -13.30 29.56 4.58
N ARG A 658 -12.97 30.71 4.01
CA ARG A 658 -12.13 30.82 2.80
C ARG A 658 -12.65 29.96 1.64
N LEU A 659 -13.97 29.96 1.44
CA LEU A 659 -14.68 29.18 0.43
C LEU A 659 -15.30 30.11 -0.61
N ILE A 660 -15.19 29.73 -1.88
CA ILE A 660 -15.96 30.36 -2.95
C ILE A 660 -16.92 29.37 -3.62
N ILE A 661 -18.10 29.84 -3.98
CA ILE A 661 -19.08 29.10 -4.78
C ILE A 661 -19.15 29.74 -6.16
N VAL A 662 -18.97 28.94 -7.20
CA VAL A 662 -19.00 29.37 -8.61
C VAL A 662 -19.92 28.45 -9.41
N ASN A 663 -20.21 28.85 -10.66
CA ASN A 663 -20.98 28.00 -11.57
C ASN A 663 -20.23 26.68 -11.85
N LEU A 664 -20.96 25.58 -12.01
CA LEU A 664 -20.43 24.25 -12.25
C LEU A 664 -19.37 24.21 -13.36
N GLU A 665 -19.65 24.82 -14.51
CA GLU A 665 -18.72 24.87 -15.65
C GLU A 665 -17.41 25.56 -15.26
N LYS A 666 -17.50 26.69 -14.56
CA LYS A 666 -16.33 27.44 -14.10
C LYS A 666 -15.54 26.71 -13.01
N ALA A 667 -16.19 25.96 -12.13
CA ALA A 667 -15.51 25.12 -11.15
C ALA A 667 -14.68 24.02 -11.83
N ILE A 668 -15.23 23.39 -12.87
CA ILE A 668 -14.50 22.37 -13.64
C ILE A 668 -13.29 23.00 -14.34
N ASP A 669 -13.44 24.21 -14.91
CA ASP A 669 -12.31 24.97 -15.48
C ASP A 669 -11.22 25.27 -14.44
N MET A 670 -11.60 25.47 -13.17
CA MET A 670 -10.70 25.67 -12.03
C MET A 670 -10.08 24.37 -11.49
N GLY A 671 -10.33 23.22 -12.11
CA GLY A 671 -9.79 21.93 -11.68
C GLY A 671 -10.61 21.22 -10.59
N CYS A 672 -11.83 21.66 -10.30
CA CYS A 672 -12.73 20.93 -9.41
C CYS A 672 -13.22 19.63 -10.06
N VAL A 673 -13.56 18.67 -9.21
CA VAL A 673 -14.01 17.34 -9.63
C VAL A 673 -15.45 17.08 -9.18
N LEU A 674 -16.15 16.21 -9.88
CA LEU A 674 -17.54 15.84 -9.55
C LEU A 674 -17.55 15.01 -8.26
N SER A 675 -18.25 15.46 -7.23
CA SER A 675 -18.32 14.76 -5.94
C SER A 675 -19.66 14.04 -5.71
N ARG A 676 -20.74 14.56 -6.32
CA ARG A 676 -22.10 14.05 -6.15
C ARG A 676 -22.93 14.31 -7.40
N ILE A 677 -23.77 13.33 -7.75
CA ILE A 677 -24.82 13.47 -8.76
C ILE A 677 -26.15 13.16 -8.07
N ALA A 678 -27.11 14.07 -8.12
CA ALA A 678 -28.47 13.83 -7.66
C ALA A 678 -29.48 13.95 -8.78
N ILE A 679 -30.49 13.08 -8.75
CA ILE A 679 -31.46 12.90 -9.82
C ILE A 679 -32.84 12.86 -9.23
N LEU A 680 -33.76 13.56 -9.88
CA LEU A 680 -35.20 13.38 -9.74
C LEU A 680 -35.67 12.45 -10.87
N PRO A 681 -36.01 11.19 -10.58
CA PRO A 681 -36.42 10.22 -11.59
C PRO A 681 -37.85 10.53 -12.09
N GLY A 682 -38.05 10.41 -13.40
CA GLY A 682 -39.35 10.48 -14.06
C GLY A 682 -40.06 9.13 -14.10
N GLU A 683 -41.36 9.12 -13.77
CA GLU A 683 -42.26 7.97 -13.55
C GLU A 683 -41.76 6.86 -12.59
N PRO A 684 -42.60 6.38 -11.65
CA PRO A 684 -42.19 5.37 -10.68
C PRO A 684 -42.19 3.96 -11.30
N ARG A 685 -41.10 3.57 -11.98
CA ARG A 685 -40.71 2.14 -12.04
C ARG A 685 -40.22 1.69 -10.66
N ASP A 686 -40.05 0.38 -10.46
CA ASP A 686 -39.49 -0.15 -9.21
C ASP A 686 -38.03 0.32 -9.02
N LEU A 687 -37.88 1.52 -8.45
CA LEU A 687 -36.59 2.19 -8.26
C LEU A 687 -35.69 1.40 -7.30
N SER A 688 -36.27 0.56 -6.44
CA SER A 688 -35.51 -0.21 -5.45
C SER A 688 -34.65 -1.30 -6.10
N THR A 689 -35.22 -2.07 -7.03
CA THR A 689 -34.48 -3.08 -7.80
C THR A 689 -33.48 -2.44 -8.74
N LEU A 690 -33.82 -1.29 -9.30
CA LEU A 690 -32.90 -0.50 -10.11
C LEU A 690 -31.69 0.00 -9.30
N CYS A 691 -31.89 0.52 -8.08
CA CYS A 691 -30.79 0.94 -7.21
C CYS A 691 -29.83 -0.22 -6.91
N LYS A 692 -30.36 -1.41 -6.57
CA LYS A 692 -29.54 -2.60 -6.36
C LYS A 692 -28.70 -2.93 -7.59
N SER A 693 -29.31 -2.92 -8.78
CA SER A 693 -28.59 -3.19 -10.04
C SER A 693 -27.50 -2.15 -10.32
N ILE A 694 -27.74 -0.87 -10.02
CA ILE A 694 -26.75 0.19 -10.23
C ILE A 694 -25.57 0.01 -9.27
N VAL A 695 -25.82 -0.28 -7.98
CA VAL A 695 -24.77 -0.53 -6.99
C VAL A 695 -23.93 -1.75 -7.37
N GLU A 696 -24.57 -2.84 -7.79
CA GLU A 696 -23.88 -4.07 -8.22
C GLU A 696 -23.00 -3.86 -9.45
N GLU A 697 -23.44 -3.06 -10.41
CA GLU A 697 -22.70 -2.81 -11.65
C GLU A 697 -21.62 -1.73 -11.49
N THR A 698 -21.93 -0.64 -10.79
CA THR A 698 -21.06 0.55 -10.75
C THR A 698 -20.23 0.65 -9.48
N ARG A 699 -20.60 -0.11 -8.43
CA ARG A 699 -20.10 0.04 -7.05
C ARG A 699 -20.23 1.46 -6.48
N LEU A 700 -21.05 2.31 -7.09
CA LEU A 700 -21.43 3.59 -6.54
C LEU A 700 -22.36 3.37 -5.36
N ASP A 701 -22.24 4.23 -4.36
CA ASP A 701 -23.21 4.29 -3.28
C ASP A 701 -24.44 5.04 -3.77
N VAL A 702 -25.63 4.50 -3.47
CA VAL A 702 -26.90 5.07 -3.89
C VAL A 702 -27.76 5.36 -2.68
N TRP A 703 -28.10 6.62 -2.46
CA TRP A 703 -29.09 7.04 -1.47
C TRP A 703 -30.42 7.25 -2.17
N TYR A 704 -31.39 6.42 -1.82
CA TYR A 704 -32.77 6.52 -2.29
C TYR A 704 -33.64 7.12 -1.20
N ILE A 705 -34.08 8.35 -1.42
CA ILE A 705 -34.93 9.12 -0.51
C ILE A 705 -36.36 9.01 -1.01
N ARG A 706 -37.29 8.51 -0.18
CA ARG A 706 -38.73 8.52 -0.48
C ARG A 706 -39.56 8.53 0.79
N GLY A 707 -40.56 9.42 0.84
CA GLY A 707 -41.63 9.36 1.85
C GLY A 707 -41.14 9.39 3.30
N GLY A 708 -40.12 10.18 3.60
CA GLY A 708 -39.59 10.31 4.95
C GLY A 708 -38.45 9.34 5.31
N LYS A 709 -38.04 8.48 4.37
CA LYS A 709 -37.00 7.46 4.59
C LYS A 709 -35.89 7.57 3.55
N VAL A 710 -34.65 7.36 4.00
CA VAL A 710 -33.46 7.23 3.15
C VAL A 710 -32.94 5.82 3.25
N ARG A 711 -32.87 5.16 2.09
CA ARG A 711 -32.24 3.86 1.93
C ARG A 711 -30.89 4.04 1.28
N HIS A 712 -29.82 3.69 1.98
CA HIS A 712 -28.47 3.70 1.45
C HIS A 712 -28.11 2.29 0.99
N TYR A 713 -27.96 2.12 -0.33
CA TYR A 713 -27.52 0.89 -0.96
C TYR A 713 -26.03 0.97 -1.26
N TYR A 714 -25.26 -0.01 -0.80
CA TYR A 714 -23.82 -0.07 -1.05
C TYR A 714 -23.27 -1.50 -0.97
N ILE A 715 -22.09 -1.71 -1.54
CA ILE A 715 -21.35 -2.98 -1.41
C ILE A 715 -20.30 -2.85 -0.32
N ILE A 716 -20.27 -3.84 0.58
CA ILE A 716 -19.17 -4.04 1.51
C ILE A 716 -18.42 -5.31 1.11
N GLU A 717 -17.09 -5.24 1.15
CA GLU A 717 -16.25 -6.42 1.04
C GLU A 717 -15.94 -6.88 2.46
N SER A 718 -16.49 -8.02 2.86
CA SER A 718 -16.19 -8.66 4.14
C SER A 718 -15.23 -9.82 3.94
N LEU A 719 -14.41 -10.10 4.97
CA LEU A 719 -13.64 -11.33 5.07
C LEU A 719 -14.47 -12.33 5.87
N GLU A 720 -14.88 -13.40 5.23
CA GLU A 720 -15.57 -14.51 5.90
C GLU A 720 -14.61 -15.67 6.08
N ILE A 721 -14.46 -16.13 7.33
CA ILE A 721 -13.70 -17.34 7.66
C ILE A 721 -14.66 -18.52 7.49
N ILE A 722 -14.56 -19.20 6.37
CA ILE A 722 -15.25 -20.46 6.13
C ILE A 722 -14.63 -21.49 7.10
N GLY A 723 -15.47 -22.15 7.90
CA GLY A 723 -15.00 -23.14 8.89
C GLY A 723 -14.67 -22.58 10.29
N GLY A 724 -15.08 -21.35 10.63
CA GLY A 724 -14.79 -20.71 11.92
C GLY A 724 -15.29 -21.47 13.17
N PRO A 725 -16.54 -21.96 13.21
CA PRO A 725 -17.02 -22.81 14.30
C PRO A 725 -16.26 -24.14 14.41
N GLU A 726 -15.95 -24.77 13.27
CA GLU A 726 -15.20 -26.02 13.16
C GLU A 726 -13.77 -25.86 13.70
N PHE A 727 -13.14 -24.71 13.44
CA PHE A 727 -11.85 -24.35 14.00
C PHE A 727 -11.85 -24.36 15.54
N SER A 728 -12.90 -23.82 16.15
CA SER A 728 -13.03 -23.78 17.62
C SER A 728 -13.12 -25.20 18.20
N ILE A 729 -13.86 -26.10 17.53
CA ILE A 729 -13.97 -27.52 17.92
C ILE A 729 -12.60 -28.22 17.84
N LEU A 730 -11.84 -28.01 16.76
CA LEU A 730 -10.50 -28.59 16.58
C LEU A 730 -9.51 -28.13 17.65
N LEU A 731 -9.54 -26.84 18.04
CA LEU A 731 -8.69 -26.32 19.13
C LEU A 731 -9.04 -26.95 20.48
N VAL A 732 -10.33 -27.12 20.78
CA VAL A 732 -10.77 -27.78 22.02
C VAL A 732 -10.31 -29.24 22.03
N MET A 733 -10.50 -29.98 20.93
CA MET A 733 -10.02 -31.36 20.80
C MET A 733 -8.49 -31.45 21.00
N LEU A 734 -7.73 -30.54 20.38
CA LEU A 734 -6.28 -30.48 20.55
C LEU A 734 -5.90 -30.24 22.02
N SER A 735 -6.57 -29.30 22.70
CA SER A 735 -6.30 -28.98 24.11
C SER A 735 -6.52 -30.18 25.03
N LEU A 736 -7.56 -30.98 24.77
CA LEU A 736 -7.89 -32.20 25.50
C LEU A 736 -6.86 -33.30 25.24
N ILE A 737 -6.40 -33.45 24.00
CA ILE A 737 -5.32 -34.39 23.65
C ILE A 737 -4.03 -34.00 24.35
N VAL A 738 -3.68 -32.72 24.38
CA VAL A 738 -2.51 -32.23 25.14
C VAL A 738 -2.63 -32.52 26.63
N ALA A 739 -3.82 -32.33 27.20
CA ALA A 739 -4.06 -32.61 28.61
C ALA A 739 -3.90 -34.11 28.91
N LEU A 740 -4.57 -34.97 28.15
CA LEU A 740 -4.52 -36.43 28.30
C LEU A 740 -3.09 -36.95 28.18
N THR A 741 -2.33 -36.40 27.24
CA THR A 741 -0.98 -36.84 26.96
C THR A 741 0.01 -36.37 28.02
N THR A 742 -0.14 -35.13 28.51
CA THR A 742 0.64 -34.63 29.65
C THR A 742 0.39 -35.50 30.90
N ILE A 743 -0.88 -35.81 31.22
CA ILE A 743 -1.24 -36.71 32.34
C ILE A 743 -0.62 -38.09 32.15
N GLY A 744 -0.70 -38.66 30.94
CA GLY A 744 -0.09 -39.94 30.65
C GLY A 744 1.43 -39.94 30.82
N ILE A 745 2.14 -38.85 30.43
CA ILE A 745 3.60 -38.75 30.60
C ILE A 745 3.92 -38.76 32.09
N LEU A 746 3.16 -38.00 32.87
CA LEU A 746 3.35 -37.87 34.31
C LEU A 746 3.12 -39.19 35.05
N TYR A 747 2.03 -39.90 34.74
CA TYR A 747 1.69 -41.16 35.42
C TYR A 747 2.82 -42.19 35.26
N GLU A 748 3.29 -42.36 34.04
CA GLU A 748 4.34 -43.32 33.73
C GLU A 748 5.74 -42.86 34.18
N ARG A 749 6.00 -41.56 34.36
CA ARG A 749 7.31 -41.01 34.78
C ARG A 749 7.36 -40.63 36.25
N LYS A 750 6.35 -40.98 37.04
CA LYS A 750 6.27 -40.61 38.47
C LYS A 750 7.53 -41.02 39.24
N ARG A 751 8.03 -42.25 39.02
CA ARG A 751 9.25 -42.77 39.66
C ARG A 751 10.51 -42.07 39.18
N ASP A 752 10.64 -41.84 37.87
CA ASP A 752 11.78 -41.16 37.28
C ASP A 752 11.90 -39.70 37.76
N LEU A 753 10.78 -38.97 37.80
CA LEU A 753 10.72 -37.59 38.27
C LEU A 753 11.11 -37.50 39.76
N SER A 754 10.73 -38.48 40.56
CA SER A 754 11.12 -38.56 41.97
C SER A 754 12.62 -38.85 42.16
N ILE A 755 13.25 -39.63 41.27
CA ILE A 755 14.70 -39.88 41.33
C ILE A 755 15.47 -38.64 40.87
N ILE A 756 14.97 -37.95 39.84
CA ILE A 756 15.63 -36.75 39.31
C ILE A 756 15.54 -35.60 40.32
N SER A 757 14.43 -35.48 41.05
CA SER A 757 14.31 -34.48 42.14
C SER A 757 15.24 -34.77 43.32
N THR A 758 15.45 -36.04 43.69
CA THR A 758 16.42 -36.40 44.75
C THR A 758 17.87 -36.18 44.33
N LEU A 759 18.17 -36.22 43.02
CA LEU A 759 19.47 -35.83 42.47
C LEU A 759 19.72 -34.31 42.43
N GLY A 760 18.78 -33.50 42.93
CA GLY A 760 18.95 -32.05 43.08
C GLY A 760 18.47 -31.21 41.89
N PHE A 761 17.71 -31.78 40.95
CA PHE A 761 17.08 -30.97 39.90
C PHE A 761 16.02 -30.03 40.48
N ASN A 762 16.14 -28.74 40.14
CA ASN A 762 15.12 -27.75 40.46
C ASN A 762 13.77 -28.15 39.81
N PRO A 763 12.63 -28.06 40.54
CA PRO A 763 11.28 -28.17 40.00
C PRO A 763 11.05 -27.45 38.66
N THR A 764 11.69 -26.30 38.44
CA THR A 764 11.63 -25.56 37.17
C THR A 764 12.25 -26.33 36.01
N HIS A 765 13.37 -27.02 36.21
CA HIS A 765 14.00 -27.83 35.15
C HIS A 765 13.17 -29.07 34.81
N LEU A 766 12.54 -29.67 35.82
CA LEU A 766 11.61 -30.79 35.62
C LEU A 766 10.39 -30.37 34.81
N TRP A 767 9.80 -29.21 35.15
CA TRP A 767 8.70 -28.62 34.40
C TRP A 767 9.10 -28.34 32.94
N LEU A 768 10.25 -27.70 32.74
CA LEU A 768 10.72 -27.34 31.41
C LEU A 768 10.94 -28.59 30.54
N SER A 769 11.51 -29.66 31.10
CA SER A 769 11.71 -30.93 30.37
C SER A 769 10.41 -31.63 29.96
N LEU A 770 9.37 -31.57 30.80
CA LEU A 770 8.06 -32.14 30.50
C LEU A 770 7.34 -31.31 29.44
N SER A 771 7.34 -29.98 29.59
CA SER A 771 6.74 -29.07 28.61
C SER A 771 7.44 -29.14 27.25
N THR A 772 8.77 -29.26 27.20
CA THR A 772 9.49 -29.45 25.93
C THR A 772 9.21 -30.80 25.29
N GLU A 773 9.02 -31.88 26.07
CA GLU A 773 8.64 -33.19 25.54
C GLU A 773 7.26 -33.13 24.86
N VAL A 774 6.26 -32.53 25.52
CA VAL A 774 4.92 -32.33 24.96
C VAL A 774 4.98 -31.43 23.73
N TRP A 775 5.72 -30.33 23.78
CA TRP A 775 5.84 -29.40 22.66
C TRP A 775 6.48 -30.04 21.42
N ILE A 776 7.54 -30.86 21.59
CA ILE A 776 8.16 -31.61 20.49
C ILE A 776 7.18 -32.65 19.90
N LEU A 777 6.41 -33.33 20.76
CA LEU A 777 5.36 -34.27 20.35
C LEU A 777 4.22 -33.61 19.57
N LEU A 778 4.02 -32.30 19.73
CA LEU A 778 3.00 -31.55 19.00
C LEU A 778 3.54 -30.91 17.72
N ILE A 779 4.73 -30.31 17.76
CA ILE A 779 5.23 -29.52 16.63
C ILE A 779 5.75 -30.39 15.48
N LEU A 780 6.45 -31.50 15.78
CA LEU A 780 7.01 -32.37 14.73
C LEU A 780 5.94 -33.02 13.86
N PRO A 781 4.84 -33.58 14.41
CA PRO A 781 3.79 -34.16 13.59
C PRO A 781 2.98 -33.09 12.84
N THR A 782 2.90 -31.86 13.36
CA THR A 782 2.31 -30.73 12.64
C THR A 782 3.15 -30.37 11.42
N ILE A 783 4.48 -30.32 11.57
CA ILE A 783 5.40 -30.08 10.45
C ILE A 783 5.25 -31.19 9.41
N ALA A 784 5.21 -32.45 9.85
CA ALA A 784 4.97 -33.59 8.98
C ALA A 784 3.59 -33.52 8.29
N SER A 785 2.53 -33.11 8.99
CA SER A 785 1.21 -32.95 8.38
C SER A 785 1.20 -31.87 7.31
N ILE A 786 1.91 -30.76 7.52
CA ILE A 786 2.02 -29.69 6.51
C ILE A 786 2.66 -30.27 5.24
N GLU A 787 3.77 -30.99 5.35
CA GLU A 787 4.41 -31.63 4.19
C GLU A 787 3.50 -32.68 3.54
N VAL A 788 2.85 -33.54 4.34
CA VAL A 788 1.93 -34.56 3.84
C VAL A 788 0.70 -33.95 3.16
N THR A 789 0.13 -32.86 3.68
CA THR A 789 -0.99 -32.17 3.05
C THR A 789 -0.58 -31.59 1.71
N MET A 790 0.58 -30.94 1.64
CA MET A 790 1.10 -30.36 0.40
C MET A 790 1.41 -31.44 -0.65
N LEU A 791 1.90 -32.61 -0.24
CA LEU A 791 2.21 -33.72 -1.14
C LEU A 791 1.00 -34.59 -1.49
N GLY A 792 0.09 -34.77 -0.54
CA GLY A 792 -1.02 -35.71 -0.59
C GLY A 792 -2.23 -35.17 -1.35
N LEU A 793 -2.53 -33.87 -1.26
CA LEU A 793 -3.68 -33.28 -1.96
C LEU A 793 -3.60 -33.44 -3.49
N PRO A 794 -2.47 -33.20 -4.17
CA PRO A 794 -2.33 -33.45 -5.61
C PRO A 794 -2.38 -34.94 -6.01
N LEU A 795 -2.06 -35.85 -5.09
CA LEU A 795 -2.15 -37.30 -5.34
C LEU A 795 -3.60 -37.78 -5.20
N ILE A 796 -4.31 -37.29 -4.18
CA ILE A 796 -5.71 -37.62 -3.91
C ILE A 796 -6.62 -37.06 -5.01
N SER A 797 -6.38 -35.84 -5.49
CA SER A 797 -7.15 -35.22 -6.57
C SER A 797 -7.08 -35.98 -7.91
N ARG A 798 -6.02 -36.77 -8.15
CA ARG A 798 -5.91 -37.66 -9.31
C ARG A 798 -6.79 -38.90 -9.20
N ILE A 799 -7.09 -39.33 -7.98
CA ILE A 799 -7.87 -40.54 -7.70
C ILE A 799 -9.34 -40.19 -7.53
N ILE A 800 -9.62 -39.05 -6.89
CA ILE A 800 -10.97 -38.55 -6.60
C ILE A 800 -11.11 -37.18 -7.29
N PRO A 801 -12.06 -37.00 -8.22
CA PRO A 801 -12.25 -35.73 -8.94
C PRO A 801 -12.95 -34.69 -8.05
N ILE A 802 -12.41 -34.45 -6.85
CA ILE A 802 -12.76 -33.34 -5.98
C ILE A 802 -11.64 -32.32 -6.12
N THR A 803 -12.00 -31.08 -6.43
CA THR A 803 -11.07 -29.95 -6.54
C THR A 803 -10.66 -29.47 -5.15
N LEU A 804 -9.74 -30.20 -4.53
CA LEU A 804 -9.07 -29.75 -3.30
C LEU A 804 -7.96 -28.78 -3.69
N SER A 805 -8.08 -27.54 -3.25
CA SER A 805 -7.09 -26.49 -3.47
C SER A 805 -6.30 -26.20 -2.19
N ILE A 806 -5.05 -25.79 -2.38
CA ILE A 806 -4.11 -25.43 -1.32
C ILE A 806 -4.12 -23.91 -1.20
N ASP A 807 -4.43 -23.40 -0.01
CA ASP A 807 -4.14 -21.99 0.29
C ASP A 807 -2.62 -21.81 0.39
N THR A 808 -2.10 -20.91 -0.45
CA THR A 808 -0.66 -20.64 -0.57
C THR A 808 -0.17 -19.55 0.37
N ASN A 809 -1.04 -18.97 1.18
CA ASN A 809 -0.65 -17.93 2.10
C ASN A 809 0.21 -18.50 3.25
N PRO A 810 1.51 -18.13 3.34
CA PRO A 810 2.42 -18.68 4.34
C PRO A 810 2.04 -18.33 5.79
N ILE A 811 1.23 -17.28 5.98
CA ILE A 811 0.76 -16.84 7.30
C ILE A 811 -0.01 -17.97 8.00
N TRP A 812 -0.75 -18.81 7.27
CA TRP A 812 -1.55 -19.89 7.85
C TRP A 812 -0.70 -20.99 8.49
N ILE A 813 0.39 -21.36 7.83
CA ILE A 813 1.35 -22.35 8.35
C ILE A 813 1.97 -21.81 9.64
N ILE A 814 2.38 -20.54 9.63
CA ILE A 814 2.97 -19.89 10.80
C ILE A 814 1.94 -19.77 11.93
N SER A 815 0.70 -19.37 11.63
CA SER A 815 -0.37 -19.25 12.62
C SER A 815 -0.74 -20.60 13.23
N LEU A 816 -0.75 -21.68 12.43
CA LEU A 816 -0.99 -23.04 12.93
C LEU A 816 0.12 -23.48 13.89
N LEU A 817 1.38 -23.34 13.49
CA LEU A 817 2.52 -23.69 14.34
C LEU A 817 2.54 -22.88 15.65
N LEU A 818 2.18 -21.60 15.57
CA LEU A 818 2.08 -20.71 16.73
C LEU A 818 0.89 -21.09 17.62
N ALA A 819 -0.29 -21.33 17.05
CA ALA A 819 -1.48 -21.76 17.78
C ALA A 819 -1.24 -23.07 18.53
N ILE A 820 -0.65 -24.07 17.87
CA ILE A 820 -0.29 -25.36 18.49
C ILE A 820 0.74 -25.17 19.60
N SER A 821 1.72 -24.28 19.41
CA SER A 821 2.69 -23.94 20.45
C SER A 821 2.03 -23.30 21.67
N ILE A 822 1.14 -22.33 21.46
CA ILE A 822 0.38 -21.66 22.52
C ILE A 822 -0.49 -22.67 23.27
N VAL A 823 -1.28 -23.48 22.55
CA VAL A 823 -2.16 -24.49 23.16
C VAL A 823 -1.35 -25.52 23.95
N SER A 824 -0.20 -25.95 23.42
CA SER A 824 0.73 -26.84 24.13
C SER A 824 1.16 -26.26 25.47
N ILE A 825 1.54 -24.98 25.51
CA ILE A 825 2.00 -24.31 26.72
C ILE A 825 0.82 -24.12 27.69
N ILE A 826 -0.31 -23.58 27.23
CA ILE A 826 -1.46 -23.30 28.09
C ILE A 826 -2.03 -24.57 28.72
N SER A 827 -2.15 -25.67 27.96
CA SER A 827 -2.74 -26.92 28.45
C SER A 827 -1.76 -27.74 29.30
N SER A 828 -0.48 -27.85 28.90
CA SER A 828 0.48 -28.70 29.63
C SER A 828 0.97 -28.08 30.95
N THR A 829 1.13 -26.76 31.00
CA THR A 829 1.76 -26.08 32.15
C THR A 829 1.02 -26.24 33.49
N PRO A 830 -0.32 -26.07 33.60
CA PRO A 830 -0.99 -26.24 34.88
C PRO A 830 -0.92 -27.69 35.38
N ILE A 831 -1.06 -28.66 34.47
CA ILE A 831 -1.01 -30.09 34.78
C ILE A 831 0.39 -30.50 35.25
N ALA A 832 1.43 -30.04 34.54
CA ALA A 832 2.82 -30.31 34.89
C ALA A 832 3.19 -29.70 36.26
N LEU A 833 2.81 -28.44 36.51
CA LEU A 833 3.10 -27.76 37.78
C LEU A 833 2.35 -28.40 38.95
N ALA A 834 1.07 -28.75 38.78
CA ALA A 834 0.30 -29.44 39.81
C ALA A 834 0.96 -30.77 40.20
N SER A 835 1.50 -31.49 39.23
CA SER A 835 2.11 -32.81 39.45
C SER A 835 3.50 -32.74 40.06
N ILE A 836 4.31 -31.74 39.70
CA ILE A 836 5.62 -31.55 40.33
C ILE A 836 5.45 -31.17 41.81
N LYS A 837 4.43 -30.38 42.14
CA LYS A 837 4.11 -30.05 43.55
C LYS A 837 3.74 -31.28 44.38
N THR A 838 3.03 -32.25 43.81
CA THR A 838 2.69 -33.49 44.54
C THR A 838 3.88 -34.43 44.68
N LEU A 839 4.83 -34.39 43.74
CA LEU A 839 6.05 -35.22 43.75
C LEU A 839 7.17 -34.67 44.64
N ALA A 840 7.27 -33.36 44.80
CA ALA A 840 8.30 -32.69 45.60
C ALA A 840 7.67 -31.70 46.62
N PRO A 841 6.90 -32.20 47.61
CA PRO A 841 6.17 -31.34 48.54
C PRO A 841 7.06 -30.43 49.40
N ASN A 842 8.31 -30.82 49.64
CA ASN A 842 9.23 -30.14 50.56
C ASN A 842 10.19 -29.14 49.89
N ILE A 843 10.12 -28.95 48.57
CA ILE A 843 10.96 -27.97 47.85
C ILE A 843 10.11 -26.74 47.53
N PRO A 844 10.19 -25.66 48.31
CA PRO A 844 9.43 -24.46 48.00
C PRO A 844 10.00 -23.81 46.72
N PHE A 845 9.12 -23.51 45.75
CA PHE A 845 9.48 -22.79 44.51
C PHE A 845 10.05 -21.38 44.78
N ARG A 846 9.86 -20.84 45.99
CA ARG A 846 10.41 -19.55 46.48
C ARG A 846 10.74 -19.65 47.97
N TRP A 847 11.90 -19.13 48.39
CA TRP A 847 12.33 -19.14 49.79
C TRP A 847 11.37 -18.31 50.68
N LYS A 848 10.96 -18.87 51.82
CA LYS A 848 10.17 -18.18 52.85
C LYS A 848 11.03 -18.01 54.11
N PHE A 849 11.11 -16.77 54.59
CA PHE A 849 11.79 -16.42 55.84
C PHE A 849 10.94 -16.80 57.05
N GLU A 850 11.50 -17.52 58.00
CA GLU A 850 10.85 -17.81 59.29
C GLU A 850 11.00 -16.58 60.20
N LEU A 851 9.89 -15.85 60.43
CA LEU A 851 9.82 -14.56 61.15
C LEU A 851 10.29 -14.57 62.63
N ARG A 852 10.86 -15.68 63.13
CA ARG A 852 11.13 -15.90 64.55
C ARG A 852 12.37 -15.13 65.07
N ASP A 853 13.37 -14.88 64.22
CA ASP A 853 14.59 -14.15 64.57
C ASP A 853 14.99 -13.16 63.47
N LEU A 854 14.51 -11.92 63.56
CA LEU A 854 14.74 -10.86 62.56
C LEU A 854 16.19 -10.36 62.51
N LYS A 855 16.93 -10.55 63.60
CA LYS A 855 18.30 -10.05 63.76
C LYS A 855 19.37 -11.09 63.42
N ASN A 856 19.10 -12.38 63.60
CA ASN A 856 20.08 -13.45 63.44
C ASN A 856 19.63 -14.44 62.36
N ILE A 857 20.28 -14.40 61.20
CA ILE A 857 19.97 -15.26 60.06
C ILE A 857 20.98 -16.40 60.03
N ALA A 858 20.52 -17.64 60.28
CA ALA A 858 21.35 -18.83 60.13
C ALA A 858 21.57 -19.15 58.64
N LEU A 859 22.83 -19.29 58.22
CA LEU A 859 23.18 -19.60 56.84
C LEU A 859 23.41 -21.12 56.66
N PRO A 860 23.01 -21.71 55.51
CA PRO A 860 22.94 -23.16 55.34
C PRO A 860 24.29 -23.79 54.91
N LEU A 861 25.40 -23.44 55.56
CA LEU A 861 26.73 -23.94 55.19
C LEU A 861 27.56 -24.34 56.43
N ARG A 862 28.29 -25.46 56.33
CA ARG A 862 29.28 -25.91 57.31
C ARG A 862 30.66 -25.79 56.67
N LEU A 863 31.60 -25.16 57.38
CA LEU A 863 32.95 -24.91 56.88
C LEU A 863 33.98 -25.71 57.66
N LYS A 864 34.93 -26.34 56.99
CA LYS A 864 36.11 -26.91 57.68
C LYS A 864 37.01 -25.78 58.17
N LYS A 865 37.80 -26.03 59.22
CA LYS A 865 38.71 -25.01 59.79
C LYS A 865 39.68 -24.41 58.76
N GLU A 866 40.16 -25.24 57.83
CA GLU A 866 41.07 -24.83 56.75
C GLU A 866 40.40 -23.94 55.70
N GLU A 867 39.08 -24.07 55.51
CA GLU A 867 38.33 -23.36 54.47
C GLU A 867 37.79 -22.00 54.94
N ALA A 868 37.74 -21.75 56.25
CA ALA A 868 37.17 -20.55 56.83
C ALA A 868 37.84 -19.26 56.30
N SER A 869 39.17 -19.26 56.18
CA SER A 869 39.91 -18.11 55.64
C SER A 869 39.66 -17.88 54.15
N SER A 870 39.55 -18.97 53.36
CA SER A 870 39.24 -18.91 51.93
C SER A 870 37.81 -18.47 51.68
N PHE A 871 36.86 -18.90 52.52
CA PHE A 871 35.46 -18.50 52.45
C PHE A 871 35.28 -17.02 52.77
N LEU A 872 35.92 -16.52 53.83
CA LEU A 872 35.89 -15.10 54.17
C LEU A 872 36.47 -14.22 53.05
N LYS A 873 37.58 -14.66 52.44
CA LYS A 873 38.15 -13.99 51.26
C LYS A 873 37.17 -13.97 50.08
N PHE A 874 36.53 -15.10 49.77
CA PHE A 874 35.53 -15.19 48.70
C PHE A 874 34.34 -14.25 48.93
N ILE A 875 33.74 -14.28 50.12
CA ILE A 875 32.61 -13.42 50.45
C ILE A 875 33.04 -11.95 50.38
N SER A 876 34.23 -11.61 50.87
CA SER A 876 34.75 -10.24 50.80
C SER A 876 35.00 -9.75 49.37
N SER A 877 35.51 -10.60 48.48
CA SER A 877 35.74 -10.23 47.08
C SER A 877 34.41 -10.08 46.34
N ARG A 878 33.48 -11.01 46.55
CA ARG A 878 32.19 -11.00 45.85
C ARG A 878 31.28 -9.85 46.28
N LEU A 879 31.26 -9.53 47.58
CA LEU A 879 30.58 -8.34 48.08
C LEU A 879 31.16 -7.04 47.52
N ARG A 880 32.48 -7.00 47.24
CA ARG A 880 33.14 -5.84 46.62
C ARG A 880 32.85 -5.75 45.12
N GLU A 881 32.74 -6.88 44.42
CA GLU A 881 32.33 -6.93 43.01
C GLU A 881 30.88 -6.49 42.83
N GLU A 882 29.96 -7.00 43.65
CA GLU A 882 28.54 -6.61 43.66
C GLU A 882 28.35 -5.11 43.94
N ALA A 883 29.24 -4.51 44.75
CA ALA A 883 29.24 -3.07 45.02
C ALA A 883 29.82 -2.21 43.87
N ASN A 884 30.61 -2.78 42.96
CA ASN A 884 31.30 -2.06 41.88
C ASN A 884 30.57 -2.15 40.53
N LEU A 885 29.37 -2.77 40.46
CA LEU A 885 28.60 -2.86 39.22
C LEU A 885 28.01 -1.48 38.84
N PRO A 886 28.15 -1.03 37.58
CA PRO A 886 27.60 0.25 37.14
C PRO A 886 26.07 0.26 37.27
N ILE A 887 25.52 1.40 37.66
CA ILE A 887 24.07 1.63 37.81
C ILE A 887 23.42 1.52 36.44
N ILE A 888 22.78 0.38 36.15
CA ILE A 888 21.96 0.21 34.96
C ILE A 888 20.53 0.61 35.33
N GLU A 889 20.00 1.65 34.69
CA GLU A 889 18.60 2.04 34.82
C GLU A 889 17.69 0.83 34.50
N GLY A 890 16.98 0.33 35.51
CA GLY A 890 15.97 -0.73 35.36
C GLY A 890 16.22 -2.04 36.11
N SER A 891 17.42 -2.29 36.65
CA SER A 891 17.66 -3.46 37.52
C SER A 891 17.16 -3.18 38.95
N LYS A 892 16.18 -3.97 39.41
CA LYS A 892 15.43 -3.72 40.66
C LYS A 892 16.19 -3.94 41.96
N GLU A 893 17.41 -4.46 41.95
CA GLU A 893 18.13 -4.80 43.17
C GLU A 893 19.64 -4.57 43.01
N LEU A 894 20.20 -3.52 43.64
CA LEU A 894 21.66 -3.30 43.67
C LEU A 894 22.14 -2.94 45.07
N VAL A 895 23.24 -3.59 45.47
CA VAL A 895 24.05 -3.25 46.65
C VAL A 895 24.97 -2.10 46.25
N VAL A 896 24.82 -0.92 46.85
CA VAL A 896 25.43 0.32 46.31
C VAL A 896 26.82 0.60 46.87
N ALA A 897 27.14 0.17 48.09
CA ALA A 897 28.47 0.36 48.67
C ALA A 897 28.69 -0.47 49.95
N VAL A 898 29.93 -0.92 50.14
CA VAL A 898 30.41 -1.57 51.38
C VAL A 898 31.46 -0.68 52.04
N TRP A 899 31.19 -0.20 53.25
CA TRP A 899 31.91 0.96 53.84
C TRP A 899 33.01 0.62 54.86
N ASP A 900 33.06 -0.60 55.39
CA ASP A 900 34.10 -1.04 56.33
C ASP A 900 34.14 -2.56 56.30
N LEU A 901 35.33 -3.16 56.30
CA LEU A 901 35.49 -4.62 56.19
C LEU A 901 36.60 -5.03 57.17
N ARG A 902 36.19 -5.42 58.38
CA ARG A 902 37.13 -5.82 59.45
C ARG A 902 37.01 -7.29 59.75
N THR A 903 38.13 -7.99 59.66
CA THR A 903 38.31 -9.35 60.16
C THR A 903 38.93 -9.27 61.55
N GLU A 904 38.12 -9.48 62.58
CA GLU A 904 38.61 -9.61 63.97
C GLU A 904 38.76 -11.10 64.26
N GLY A 905 39.98 -11.50 64.59
CA GLY A 905 40.30 -12.88 65.00
C GLY A 905 40.46 -12.95 66.51
N HIS A 906 39.50 -13.58 67.18
CA HIS A 906 39.70 -14.09 68.54
C HIS A 906 39.80 -15.62 68.47
N GLU A 907 40.56 -16.25 69.38
CA GLU A 907 41.04 -17.65 69.32
C GLU A 907 40.00 -18.77 69.05
N LYS A 908 38.69 -18.47 68.97
CA LYS A 908 37.63 -19.44 68.63
C LYS A 908 36.59 -18.98 67.59
N ASP A 909 36.37 -17.67 67.41
CA ASP A 909 35.31 -17.13 66.53
C ASP A 909 35.90 -16.11 65.52
N LEU A 910 35.53 -16.26 64.25
CA LEU A 910 35.91 -15.32 63.18
C LEU A 910 34.73 -14.43 62.83
N TYR A 911 34.97 -13.13 62.71
CA TYR A 911 33.94 -12.16 62.36
C TYR A 911 34.28 -11.44 61.06
N LEU A 912 33.25 -11.22 60.23
CA LEU A 912 33.29 -10.30 59.09
C LEU A 912 32.21 -9.25 59.31
N SER A 913 32.63 -8.04 59.67
CA SER A 913 31.73 -6.89 59.80
C SER A 913 31.71 -6.08 58.51
N PHE A 914 30.52 -5.74 58.03
CA PHE A 914 30.34 -4.92 56.84
C PHE A 914 29.03 -4.12 56.89
N LYS A 915 29.00 -2.96 56.23
CA LYS A 915 27.78 -2.15 56.09
C LYS A 915 27.30 -2.19 54.65
N ILE A 916 26.01 -2.43 54.43
CA ILE A 916 25.37 -2.43 53.10
C ILE A 916 24.39 -1.26 53.01
N SER A 917 24.43 -0.55 51.89
CA SER A 917 23.36 0.37 51.46
C SER A 917 22.67 -0.12 50.20
N PHE A 918 21.35 0.01 50.17
CA PHE A 918 20.49 -0.33 49.05
C PHE A 918 19.66 0.90 48.64
N HIS A 919 19.66 1.22 47.35
CA HIS A 919 18.90 2.34 46.79
C HIS A 919 18.05 1.90 45.60
N THR A 920 16.77 2.23 45.64
CA THR A 920 15.83 2.18 44.50
C THR A 920 15.12 3.53 44.39
N SER A 921 14.50 3.84 43.25
CA SER A 921 13.95 5.16 42.93
C SER A 921 13.04 5.80 44.01
N TRP A 922 12.42 5.01 44.90
CA TRP A 922 11.54 5.50 45.98
C TRP A 922 11.80 4.86 47.36
N ARG A 923 12.79 3.97 47.51
CA ARG A 923 13.08 3.27 48.77
C ARG A 923 14.56 3.10 48.99
N TYR A 924 14.99 3.28 50.24
CA TYR A 924 16.39 3.17 50.62
C TYR A 924 16.52 2.50 51.99
N PHE A 925 17.55 1.67 52.17
CA PHE A 925 17.97 1.25 53.49
C PHE A 925 19.48 1.17 53.62
N ARG A 926 19.97 1.36 54.84
CA ARG A 926 21.35 1.12 55.25
C ARG A 926 21.33 0.17 56.44
N ALA A 927 22.14 -0.89 56.40
CA ALA A 927 22.22 -1.87 57.48
C ALA A 927 23.67 -2.22 57.84
N SER A 928 23.92 -2.38 59.13
CA SER A 928 25.13 -2.98 59.69
C SER A 928 24.97 -4.48 59.74
N CYS A 929 25.91 -5.22 59.15
CA CYS A 929 25.90 -6.66 59.10
C CYS A 929 27.15 -7.21 59.79
N LYS A 930 26.99 -8.25 60.59
CA LYS A 930 28.10 -9.01 61.19
C LYS A 930 27.91 -10.49 60.89
N LEU A 931 28.74 -11.03 60.02
CA LEU A 931 28.81 -12.46 59.78
C LEU A 931 29.75 -13.09 60.81
N ARG A 932 29.20 -13.93 61.68
CA ARG A 932 29.92 -14.69 62.70
C ARG A 932 30.11 -16.12 62.22
N LEU A 933 31.36 -16.59 62.27
CA LEU A 933 31.71 -18.00 62.19
C LEU A 933 32.08 -18.45 63.60
N TYR A 934 31.21 -19.24 64.22
CA TYR A 934 31.50 -19.84 65.53
C TYR A 934 31.76 -21.33 65.36
N LEU A 935 32.66 -21.87 66.19
CA LEU A 935 33.05 -23.27 66.11
C LEU A 935 32.02 -24.16 66.83
N GLU A 936 31.41 -25.08 66.09
CA GLU A 936 30.53 -26.11 66.63
C GLU A 936 31.12 -27.47 66.24
N ASP A 937 31.64 -28.20 67.22
CA ASP A 937 32.44 -29.43 67.05
C ASP A 937 33.70 -29.26 66.17
N ARG A 938 33.65 -29.81 64.93
CA ARG A 938 34.74 -29.82 63.93
C ARG A 938 34.51 -28.85 62.78
N TYR A 939 33.39 -28.12 62.77
CA TYR A 939 33.01 -27.23 61.67
C TYR A 939 32.70 -25.83 62.18
N TYR A 940 32.98 -24.82 61.36
CA TYR A 940 32.46 -23.48 61.56
C TYR A 940 31.01 -23.40 61.05
N VAL A 941 30.14 -22.84 61.89
CA VAL A 941 28.75 -22.54 61.57
C VAL A 941 28.58 -21.04 61.39
N LEU A 942 27.78 -20.66 60.40
CA LEU A 942 27.60 -19.28 59.95
C LEU A 942 26.30 -18.68 60.49
N SER A 943 26.41 -17.58 61.23
CA SER A 943 25.28 -16.73 61.60
C SER A 943 25.50 -15.30 61.14
N LEU A 944 24.52 -14.74 60.46
CA LEU A 944 24.53 -13.36 59.99
C LEU A 944 23.66 -12.51 60.91
N HIS A 945 24.27 -11.58 61.62
CA HIS A 945 23.56 -10.57 62.38
C HIS A 945 23.28 -9.35 61.49
N VAL A 946 22.03 -8.90 61.41
CA VAL A 946 21.60 -7.74 60.61
C VAL A 946 20.95 -6.70 61.52
N GLU A 947 21.48 -5.49 61.51
CA GLU A 947 20.94 -4.35 62.25
C GLU A 947 20.72 -3.17 61.29
N PRO A 948 19.46 -2.79 61.01
CA PRO A 948 19.19 -1.65 60.14
C PRO A 948 19.55 -0.34 60.83
N ILE A 949 20.30 0.52 60.13
CA ILE A 949 20.75 1.84 60.57
C ILE A 949 19.72 2.89 60.13
N ASP A 950 19.45 2.95 58.82
CA ASP A 950 18.52 3.91 58.21
C ASP A 950 17.54 3.16 57.32
N ILE A 951 16.24 3.49 57.38
CA ILE A 951 15.20 2.83 56.58
C ILE A 951 14.20 3.86 56.08
N TYR A 952 14.00 3.93 54.76
CA TYR A 952 12.99 4.76 54.11
C TYR A 952 12.18 3.92 53.11
N GLY A 953 10.88 3.77 53.38
CA GLY A 953 9.96 3.00 52.53
C GLY A 953 10.05 1.47 52.64
N PHE A 954 10.84 0.92 53.58
CA PHE A 954 10.93 -0.51 53.90
C PHE A 954 10.54 -0.80 55.36
N HIS A 955 10.00 -1.99 55.64
CA HIS A 955 9.93 -2.51 57.01
C HIS A 955 11.23 -3.26 57.36
N LYS A 956 11.58 -3.32 58.65
CA LYS A 956 12.77 -4.04 59.15
C LYS A 956 12.85 -5.48 58.64
N GLU A 957 11.71 -6.14 58.52
CA GLU A 957 11.56 -7.51 58.00
C GLU A 957 12.03 -7.64 56.54
N HIS A 958 11.70 -6.67 55.69
CA HIS A 958 12.13 -6.65 54.30
C HIS A 958 13.64 -6.43 54.17
N VAL A 959 14.22 -5.61 55.06
CA VAL A 959 15.68 -5.39 55.09
C VAL A 959 16.41 -6.69 55.43
N SER A 960 15.99 -7.39 56.49
CA SER A 960 16.55 -8.69 56.87
C SER A 960 16.33 -9.76 55.79
N TYR A 961 15.17 -9.76 55.12
CA TYR A 961 14.89 -10.68 54.01
C TYR A 961 15.86 -10.48 52.85
N HIS A 962 16.01 -9.25 52.35
CA HIS A 962 16.86 -8.96 51.18
C HIS A 962 18.34 -9.25 51.46
N ILE A 963 18.84 -8.83 52.62
CA ILE A 963 20.24 -9.09 53.00
C ILE A 963 20.45 -10.60 53.24
N GLY A 964 19.50 -11.27 53.89
CA GLY A 964 19.54 -12.72 54.11
C GLY A 964 19.54 -13.51 52.81
N GLU A 965 18.73 -13.11 51.83
CA GLU A 965 18.68 -13.72 50.50
C GLU A 965 19.98 -13.52 49.73
N LEU A 966 20.54 -12.30 49.73
CA LEU A 966 21.83 -12.01 49.11
C LEU A 966 22.94 -12.88 49.72
N MET A 967 23.07 -12.88 51.05
CA MET A 967 24.11 -13.65 51.73
C MET A 967 23.95 -15.15 51.51
N ARG A 968 22.71 -15.66 51.47
CA ARG A 968 22.43 -17.07 51.18
C ARG A 968 22.81 -17.43 49.74
N ARG A 969 22.55 -16.55 48.78
CA ARG A 969 22.94 -16.72 47.37
C ARG A 969 24.45 -16.85 47.22
N LEU A 970 25.21 -15.95 47.85
CA LEU A 970 26.68 -15.96 47.85
C LEU A 970 27.25 -17.22 48.51
N VAL A 971 26.64 -17.65 49.63
CA VAL A 971 27.01 -18.89 50.32
C VAL A 971 26.76 -20.12 49.44
N LEU A 972 25.65 -20.16 48.71
CA LEU A 972 25.33 -21.25 47.78
C LEU A 972 26.25 -21.25 46.55
N GLU A 973 26.58 -20.08 46.01
CA GLU A 973 27.56 -19.92 44.93
C GLU A 973 28.91 -20.53 45.32
N TRP A 974 29.40 -20.21 46.53
CA TRP A 974 30.62 -20.80 47.07
C TRP A 974 30.54 -22.33 47.22
N ALA A 975 29.41 -22.83 47.72
CA ALA A 975 29.21 -24.26 47.91
C ALA A 975 29.18 -25.03 46.57
N ILE A 976 28.60 -24.44 45.52
CA ILE A 976 28.55 -25.00 44.17
C ILE A 976 29.93 -25.02 43.51
N GLU A 977 30.72 -23.94 43.67
CA GLU A 977 32.06 -23.87 43.08
C GLU A 977 33.05 -24.90 43.68
N ARG A 978 32.85 -25.29 44.95
CA ARG A 978 33.74 -26.20 45.68
C ARG A 978 33.20 -27.59 45.96
N GLY A 979 31.93 -27.86 45.67
CA GLY A 979 31.30 -29.16 45.90
C GLY A 979 31.17 -29.53 47.39
N VAL A 980 30.92 -28.55 48.26
CA VAL A 980 30.83 -28.74 49.73
C VAL A 980 29.40 -29.12 50.16
N SER A 981 29.26 -30.04 51.12
CA SER A 981 27.98 -30.52 51.63
C SER A 981 27.20 -29.42 52.38
N LEU A 982 25.98 -29.13 51.95
CA LEU A 982 25.06 -28.21 52.63
C LEU A 982 24.50 -28.83 53.92
N ARG A 983 24.10 -27.98 54.88
CA ARG A 983 23.43 -28.42 56.11
C ARG A 983 22.07 -29.03 55.76
N GLU A 984 21.91 -30.35 55.91
CA GLU A 984 20.58 -30.95 56.04
C GLU A 984 19.99 -30.48 57.38
N ARG A 985 18.83 -29.82 57.33
CA ARG A 985 18.04 -29.55 58.55
C ARG A 985 17.58 -30.91 59.08
N GLY A 986 18.23 -31.39 60.14
CA GLY A 986 17.63 -32.39 61.02
C GLY A 986 16.46 -31.74 61.76
N THR A 987 15.28 -32.34 61.55
CA THR A 987 14.00 -32.24 62.30
C THR A 987 13.56 -30.86 62.79
#